data_AF-A0A924W091-F1
#
_entry.id   AF-A0A924W091-F1
#
_cell.length_a   1.000
_cell.length_b   1.000
_cell.length_c   1.000
_cell.angle_alpha   90.00
_cell.angle_beta   90.00
_cell.angle_gamma   90.00
#
_symmetry.space_group_name_H-M   'P 1'
#
loop_
_entity.id
_entity.type
_entity.pdbx_description
1 polymer ?
#
loop_
_entity_poly.entity_id
_entity_poly.type
_entity_poly.pdbx_seq_one_letter_code
_entity_poly.pdbx_strand_id
1 'polypeptide(L)'
;MTGQIDPNSSLRVRRRVLWMCGLVCLVFAAVASGFLVSKHFGGVLPGCGPQSGCDALERSPRSRWPLPFTGGMVWPVSFLGLAYFISMLAAWLLSKRSIDVALRVLATLGVLASLMFAVAMLYEWKFCRYCAVAHAANAAFVGALWCCVKLDGRLRATEKEHAVRRKQTQPVKRLPRRIPIAGIASVMMLVCFAAVSAGLGVQERASNIRKAGIAEAQRQESVDAIISRSTDAAAEQPVDRWGAAGFTGRYRRGPESATLRFVVLTDFQCPDCKRVESEIEAILKSRTDVSLSIKHFPMCVDCNKHVKTNMHPNACYAARAAEAAGILGGDEAFFKMADWLFEVEGVFIKSEDLAKGIERAGVSKDGFSAVMSGSETLKRIQSDVEDGIALGLYFTPMVFINGVEIKGWQLPGAIRKTVDQILAANPPPAPGTAASDRPPLAAQRFVDDWKESPALTLPADTRAWSSGAGEEYLPGENARNSRLVSIVVFGDYSEPTTAKFDAQLREAMKERPNVRYTFRHYPLNPECNPALPTTITKNVVRAPACIASRAAEAAGSVGGQEGYWKMHAWLMANQGLIIDEKLRAAAAELGLDKEKFAAALSSREAASAIAEDSRAGQQLGLTNIPWVYVNGKRVPRPMRDNDNVIKRIIEEASKSE
;
A
#
# COMPACT_ATOMS: atom_id res chain seq x y z
N MET A 1 -19.88 -24.35 79.08
CA MET A 1 -20.48 -23.01 78.86
C MET A 1 -19.37 -21.98 79.01
N THR A 2 -18.98 -21.13 78.07
CA THR A 2 -19.37 -20.82 76.69
C THR A 2 -18.04 -20.68 75.94
N GLY A 3 -17.85 -21.36 74.81
CA GLY A 3 -16.67 -21.13 73.97
C GLY A 3 -16.72 -19.67 73.51
N GLN A 4 -15.85 -18.81 74.05
CA GLN A 4 -15.74 -17.43 73.60
C GLN A 4 -15.28 -17.46 72.14
N ILE A 5 -16.25 -17.30 71.23
CA ILE A 5 -15.98 -17.08 69.82
C ILE A 5 -15.16 -15.80 69.74
N ASP A 6 -13.91 -15.90 69.27
CA ASP A 6 -13.06 -14.75 69.02
C ASP A 6 -13.82 -13.76 68.10
N PRO A 7 -14.19 -12.56 68.59
CA PRO A 7 -15.02 -11.63 67.83
C PRO A 7 -14.33 -11.15 66.55
N ASN A 8 -12.99 -11.30 66.47
CA ASN A 8 -12.20 -10.93 65.30
C ASN A 8 -12.00 -12.07 64.29
N SER A 9 -12.48 -13.29 64.58
CA SER A 9 -12.32 -14.46 63.71
C SER A 9 -12.96 -14.23 62.33
N SER A 10 -14.19 -13.72 62.31
CA SER A 10 -14.93 -13.38 61.08
C SER A 10 -14.26 -12.26 60.27
N LEU A 11 -13.74 -11.22 60.94
CA LEU A 11 -13.02 -10.11 60.31
C LEU A 11 -11.70 -10.57 59.68
N ARG A 12 -10.97 -11.47 60.36
CA ARG A 12 -9.72 -12.05 59.84
C ARG A 12 -9.95 -12.94 58.62
N VAL A 13 -11.03 -13.72 58.60
CA VAL A 13 -11.42 -14.52 57.44
C VAL A 13 -11.77 -13.60 56.26
N ARG A 14 -12.63 -12.59 56.47
CA ARG A 14 -12.99 -11.60 55.43
C ARG A 14 -11.77 -10.88 54.86
N ARG A 15 -10.83 -10.48 55.72
CA ARG A 15 -9.55 -9.86 55.31
C ARG A 15 -8.74 -10.79 54.40
N ARG A 16 -8.62 -12.07 54.76
CA ARG A 16 -7.90 -13.07 53.95
C ARG A 16 -8.55 -13.29 52.60
N VAL A 17 -9.87 -13.40 52.55
CA VAL A 17 -10.64 -13.53 51.29
C VAL A 17 -10.39 -12.33 50.40
N LEU A 18 -10.53 -11.10 50.91
CA LEU A 18 -10.27 -9.89 50.13
C LEU A 18 -8.81 -9.77 49.66
N TRP A 19 -7.86 -10.24 50.47
CA TRP A 19 -6.45 -10.27 50.06
C TRP A 19 -6.22 -11.22 48.87
N MET A 20 -6.86 -12.40 48.90
CA MET A 20 -6.85 -13.36 47.78
C MET A 20 -7.56 -12.80 46.55
N CYS A 21 -8.68 -12.09 46.71
CA CYS A 21 -9.35 -11.41 45.60
C CYS A 21 -8.42 -10.39 44.94
N GLY A 22 -7.71 -9.57 45.72
CA GLY A 22 -6.73 -8.62 45.18
C GLY A 22 -5.58 -9.30 44.43
N LEU A 23 -5.11 -10.45 44.92
CA LEU A 23 -4.08 -11.25 44.26
C LEU A 23 -4.55 -11.77 42.90
N VAL A 24 -5.74 -12.35 42.85
CA VAL A 24 -6.35 -12.86 41.61
C VAL A 24 -6.53 -11.73 40.60
N CYS A 25 -7.05 -10.57 41.03
CA CYS A 25 -7.22 -9.41 40.16
C CYS A 25 -5.89 -8.96 39.52
N LEU A 26 -4.81 -8.87 40.30
CA LEU A 26 -3.50 -8.49 39.77
C LEU A 26 -2.92 -9.52 38.79
N VAL A 27 -3.13 -10.81 39.04
CA VAL A 27 -2.72 -11.88 38.10
C VAL A 27 -3.48 -11.75 36.78
N PHE A 28 -4.80 -11.57 36.81
CA PHE A 28 -5.60 -11.37 35.59
C PHE A 28 -5.16 -10.13 34.82
N ALA A 29 -4.90 -9.02 35.50
CA ALA A 29 -4.43 -7.79 34.87
C ALA A 29 -3.03 -7.94 34.23
N ALA A 30 -2.12 -8.63 34.91
CA ALA A 30 -0.78 -8.93 34.40
C ALA A 30 -0.83 -9.87 33.19
N VAL A 31 -1.67 -10.91 33.22
CA VAL A 31 -1.84 -11.84 32.10
C VAL A 31 -2.45 -11.14 30.89
N ALA A 32 -3.52 -10.35 31.07
CA ALA A 32 -4.14 -9.59 29.99
C ALA A 32 -3.14 -8.60 29.35
N SER A 33 -2.33 -7.92 30.17
CA SER A 33 -1.28 -7.02 29.69
C SER A 33 -0.13 -7.77 29.01
N GLY A 34 0.20 -8.97 29.48
CA GLY A 34 1.20 -9.86 28.88
C GLY A 34 0.80 -10.32 27.48
N PHE A 35 -0.47 -10.63 27.26
CA PHE A 35 -1.01 -10.91 25.92
C PHE A 35 -0.93 -9.69 24.99
N LEU A 36 -1.17 -8.48 25.50
CA LEU A 36 -1.01 -7.25 24.72
C LEU A 36 0.47 -7.02 24.36
N VAL A 37 1.39 -7.31 25.28
CA VAL A 37 2.83 -7.22 25.03
C VAL A 37 3.31 -8.29 24.03
N SER A 38 2.80 -9.52 24.12
CA SER A 38 3.23 -10.62 23.22
C SER A 38 2.95 -10.32 21.74
N LYS A 39 1.93 -9.51 21.45
CA LYS A 39 1.63 -9.05 20.08
C LYS A 39 2.80 -8.28 19.45
N HIS A 40 3.55 -7.50 20.23
CA HIS A 40 4.75 -6.79 19.73
C HIS A 40 5.90 -7.73 19.37
N PHE A 41 5.84 -8.98 19.79
CA PHE A 41 6.79 -10.04 19.46
C PHE A 41 6.22 -11.06 18.45
N GLY A 42 5.14 -10.71 17.73
CA GLY A 42 4.50 -11.59 16.74
C GLY A 42 3.52 -12.60 17.34
N GLY A 43 3.19 -12.48 18.63
CA GLY A 43 2.15 -13.29 19.26
C GLY A 43 0.76 -12.97 18.72
N VAL A 44 -0.10 -13.99 18.65
CA VAL A 44 -1.51 -13.82 18.27
C VAL A 44 -2.34 -13.60 19.53
N LEU A 45 -3.24 -12.61 19.54
CA LEU A 45 -4.21 -12.37 20.61
C LEU A 45 -5.46 -13.24 20.36
N PRO A 46 -5.72 -14.31 21.14
CA PRO A 46 -6.77 -15.28 20.84
C PRO A 46 -8.18 -14.67 20.77
N GLY A 47 -8.73 -14.44 19.58
CA GLY A 47 -10.04 -13.78 19.32
C GLY A 47 -9.97 -12.28 18.98
N CYS A 48 -8.77 -11.74 18.73
CA CYS A 48 -8.53 -10.38 18.23
C CYS A 48 -7.57 -10.46 17.04
N GLY A 49 -8.11 -10.46 15.82
CA GLY A 49 -7.33 -10.48 14.59
C GLY A 49 -6.92 -9.09 14.07
N PRO A 50 -6.28 -9.04 12.89
CA PRO A 50 -6.10 -7.81 12.13
C PRO A 50 -7.45 -7.08 11.96
N GLN A 51 -7.46 -5.74 12.10
CA GLN A 51 -8.67 -4.89 12.09
C GLN A 51 -9.60 -5.02 13.32
N SER A 52 -9.24 -5.80 14.35
CA SER A 52 -9.99 -5.79 15.63
C SER A 52 -9.84 -4.46 16.39
N GLY A 53 -10.72 -4.17 17.35
CA GLY A 53 -10.61 -2.96 18.16
C GLY A 53 -9.30 -2.88 18.98
N CYS A 54 -8.70 -4.01 19.36
CA CYS A 54 -7.35 -4.04 19.94
C CYS A 54 -6.26 -3.64 18.93
N ASP A 55 -6.38 -4.07 17.68
CA ASP A 55 -5.46 -3.69 16.59
C ASP A 55 -5.59 -2.22 16.21
N ALA A 56 -6.82 -1.69 16.20
CA ALA A 56 -7.08 -0.27 15.96
C ALA A 56 -6.53 0.64 17.06
N LEU A 57 -6.73 0.28 18.34
CA LEU A 57 -6.22 1.07 19.48
C LEU A 57 -4.68 1.10 19.52
N GLU A 58 -4.02 0.00 19.20
CA GLU A 58 -2.55 -0.05 19.15
C GLU A 58 -1.94 0.83 18.04
N ARG A 59 -2.65 1.01 16.93
CA ARG A 59 -2.22 1.92 15.87
C ARG A 59 -2.53 3.39 16.19
N SER A 60 -3.39 3.66 17.17
CA SER A 60 -3.70 5.02 17.59
C SER A 60 -2.46 5.69 18.20
N PRO A 61 -2.16 6.96 17.86
CA PRO A 61 -1.12 7.75 18.51
C PRO A 61 -1.28 7.85 20.03
N ARG A 62 -2.48 7.61 20.57
CA ARG A 62 -2.78 7.66 22.01
C ARG A 62 -2.33 6.40 22.77
N SER A 63 -2.01 5.31 22.08
CA SER A 63 -1.45 4.08 22.69
C SER A 63 0.07 4.12 22.83
N ARG A 64 0.65 5.30 22.57
CA ARG A 64 2.08 5.57 22.45
C ARG A 64 2.45 6.67 23.42
N TRP A 65 3.27 6.35 24.41
CA TRP A 65 3.76 7.29 25.41
C TRP A 65 5.11 7.88 24.97
N PRO A 66 5.20 9.18 24.68
CA PRO A 66 6.48 9.81 24.34
C PRO A 66 7.36 9.88 25.60
N LEU A 67 8.57 9.36 25.53
CA LEU A 67 9.54 9.50 26.62
C LEU A 67 10.31 10.82 26.42
N PRO A 68 10.23 11.78 27.35
CA PRO A 68 11.08 12.96 27.27
C PRO A 68 12.55 12.54 27.41
N PHE A 69 13.45 13.21 26.68
CA PHE A 69 14.91 13.02 26.70
C PHE A 69 15.50 11.82 25.94
N THR A 70 14.71 11.04 25.19
CA THR A 70 15.19 9.85 24.44
C THR A 70 15.18 10.00 22.93
N GLY A 71 15.23 11.23 22.40
CA GLY A 71 15.40 11.47 20.95
C GLY A 71 14.23 10.97 20.08
N GLY A 72 13.01 10.93 20.61
CA GLY A 72 11.82 10.50 19.88
C GLY A 72 11.43 9.03 20.05
N MET A 73 12.07 8.30 20.98
CA MET A 73 11.64 6.94 21.33
C MET A 73 10.25 6.96 21.98
N VAL A 74 9.35 6.09 21.48
CA VAL A 74 7.95 6.02 21.88
C VAL A 74 7.66 4.66 22.52
N TRP A 75 7.10 4.66 23.72
CA TRP A 75 6.77 3.44 24.46
C TRP A 75 5.32 3.01 24.23
N PRO A 76 5.04 1.76 23.81
CA PRO A 76 3.66 1.29 23.77
C PRO A 76 3.10 1.18 25.19
N VAL A 77 1.88 1.67 25.40
CA VAL A 77 1.20 1.71 26.70
C VAL A 77 1.03 0.30 27.31
N SER A 78 0.97 -0.75 26.48
CA SER A 78 0.91 -2.16 26.90
C SER A 78 2.11 -2.58 27.77
N PHE A 79 3.32 -2.13 27.44
CA PHE A 79 4.54 -2.41 28.23
C PHE A 79 4.52 -1.71 29.57
N LEU A 80 4.07 -0.45 29.61
CA LEU A 80 3.92 0.31 30.85
C LEU A 80 2.89 -0.34 31.78
N GLY A 81 1.76 -0.80 31.21
CA GLY A 81 0.73 -1.54 31.94
C GLY A 81 1.27 -2.84 32.54
N LEU A 82 1.98 -3.66 31.77
CA LEU A 82 2.55 -4.91 32.26
C LEU A 82 3.57 -4.67 33.39
N ALA A 83 4.47 -3.69 33.22
CA ALA A 83 5.45 -3.34 34.25
C ALA A 83 4.76 -2.89 35.54
N TYR A 84 3.71 -2.06 35.43
CA TYR A 84 2.90 -1.64 36.57
C TYR A 84 2.26 -2.84 37.30
N PHE A 85 1.60 -3.74 36.58
CA PHE A 85 0.89 -4.87 37.20
C PHE A 85 1.82 -5.88 37.86
N ILE A 86 2.96 -6.18 37.24
CA ILE A 86 3.99 -7.04 37.87
C ILE A 86 4.53 -6.38 39.14
N SER A 87 4.80 -5.07 39.11
CA SER A 87 5.29 -4.33 40.28
C SER A 87 4.26 -4.31 41.41
N MET A 88 2.98 -4.10 41.09
CA MET A 88 1.89 -4.15 42.06
C MET A 88 1.67 -5.56 42.62
N LEU A 89 1.79 -6.59 41.78
CA LEU A 89 1.71 -8.00 42.21
C LEU A 89 2.81 -8.33 43.22
N ALA A 90 4.05 -7.93 42.94
CA ALA A 90 5.16 -8.09 43.87
C ALA A 90 4.91 -7.33 45.19
N ALA A 91 4.50 -6.05 45.11
CA ALA A 91 4.22 -5.24 46.29
C ALA A 91 3.06 -5.81 47.13
N TRP A 92 2.03 -6.36 46.49
CA TRP A 92 0.88 -6.99 47.15
C TRP A 92 1.24 -8.29 47.87
N LEU A 93 2.10 -9.11 47.25
CA LEU A 93 2.64 -10.33 47.85
C LEU A 93 3.51 -10.03 49.08
N LEU A 94 4.17 -8.88 49.10
CA LEU A 94 4.98 -8.41 50.24
C LEU A 94 4.12 -7.76 51.34
N SER A 95 2.91 -7.29 51.05
CA SER A 95 2.04 -6.57 52.00
C SER A 95 1.13 -7.46 52.87
N LYS A 96 1.44 -8.76 53.04
CA LYS A 96 0.60 -9.76 53.75
C LYS A 96 0.10 -9.32 55.14
N ARG A 97 0.88 -8.53 55.87
CA ARG A 97 0.57 -8.10 57.26
C ARG A 97 0.05 -6.66 57.36
N SER A 98 0.42 -5.77 56.45
CA SER A 98 -0.03 -4.37 56.45
C SER A 98 0.16 -3.74 55.08
N ILE A 99 -0.86 -3.01 54.62
CA ILE A 99 -0.81 -2.23 53.38
C ILE A 99 -0.25 -0.84 53.70
N ASP A 100 0.89 -0.49 53.09
CA ASP A 100 1.56 0.79 53.33
C ASP A 100 0.86 1.96 52.59
N VAL A 101 1.12 3.20 53.01
CA VAL A 101 0.67 4.44 52.34
C VAL A 101 1.12 4.46 50.88
N ALA A 102 2.38 4.12 50.60
CA ALA A 102 2.92 4.15 49.24
C ALA A 102 2.15 3.22 48.28
N LEU A 103 1.84 2.00 48.72
CA LEU A 103 1.06 1.05 47.93
C LEU A 103 -0.37 1.57 47.68
N ARG A 104 -0.98 2.24 48.67
CA ARG A 104 -2.31 2.87 48.49
C ARG A 104 -2.29 4.01 47.47
N VAL A 105 -1.25 4.85 47.51
CA VAL A 105 -1.09 5.97 46.58
C VAL A 105 -0.87 5.44 45.17
N LEU A 106 0.06 4.51 44.98
CA LEU A 106 0.36 3.92 43.67
C LEU A 106 -0.83 3.15 43.07
N ALA A 107 -1.59 2.43 43.91
CA ALA A 107 -2.81 1.75 43.48
C ALA A 107 -3.89 2.75 43.05
N THR A 108 -4.09 3.82 43.82
CA THR A 108 -5.05 4.90 43.48
C THR A 108 -4.68 5.61 42.18
N LEU A 109 -3.39 5.98 42.01
CA LEU A 109 -2.89 6.59 40.77
C LEU A 109 -3.10 5.66 39.56
N GLY A 110 -2.88 4.36 39.74
CA GLY A 110 -3.11 3.38 38.69
C GLY A 110 -4.58 3.28 38.25
N VAL A 111 -5.54 3.40 39.18
CA VAL A 111 -6.96 3.43 38.81
C VAL A 111 -7.36 4.73 38.11
N LEU A 112 -6.80 5.88 38.51
CA LEU A 112 -7.01 7.14 37.77
C LEU A 112 -6.48 7.03 36.34
N ALA A 113 -5.31 6.42 36.14
CA ALA A 113 -4.79 6.13 34.81
C ALA A 113 -5.69 5.15 34.04
N SER A 114 -6.20 4.09 34.68
CA SER A 114 -7.18 3.17 34.05
C SER A 114 -8.45 3.90 33.59
N LEU A 115 -8.97 4.85 34.38
CA LEU A 115 -10.14 5.64 34.00
C LEU A 115 -9.86 6.52 32.79
N MET A 116 -8.70 7.17 32.74
CA MET A 116 -8.26 7.94 31.58
C MET A 116 -8.20 7.08 30.31
N PHE A 117 -7.63 5.88 30.38
CA PHE A 117 -7.57 4.97 29.23
C PHE A 117 -8.94 4.39 28.85
N ALA A 118 -9.83 4.16 29.81
CA ALA A 118 -11.21 3.77 29.52
C ALA A 118 -11.97 4.87 28.75
N VAL A 119 -11.79 6.14 29.14
CA VAL A 119 -12.35 7.28 28.42
C VAL A 119 -11.76 7.39 27.01
N ALA A 120 -10.45 7.16 26.86
CA ALA A 120 -9.81 7.16 25.55
C ALA A 120 -10.37 6.07 24.61
N MET A 121 -10.67 4.87 25.13
CA MET A 121 -11.31 3.81 24.34
C MET A 121 -12.73 4.20 23.88
N LEU A 122 -13.51 4.86 24.74
CA LEU A 122 -14.84 5.36 24.40
C LEU A 122 -14.79 6.46 23.34
N TYR A 123 -13.83 7.39 23.46
CA TYR A 123 -13.65 8.49 22.51
C TYR A 123 -13.30 8.02 21.10
N GLU A 124 -12.47 6.98 20.96
CA GLU A 124 -12.05 6.43 19.67
C GLU A 124 -13.10 5.49 19.04
N TRP A 125 -14.22 5.20 19.73
CA TRP A 125 -15.23 4.21 19.33
C TRP A 125 -14.63 2.82 19.01
N LYS A 126 -13.52 2.46 19.67
CA LYS A 126 -12.84 1.17 19.49
C LYS A 126 -12.81 0.40 20.81
N PHE A 127 -13.19 -0.86 20.76
CA PHE A 127 -13.24 -1.72 21.95
C PHE A 127 -12.14 -2.79 21.93
N CYS A 128 -11.30 -2.81 22.96
CA CYS A 128 -10.34 -3.90 23.17
C CYS A 128 -10.65 -4.67 24.46
N ARG A 129 -10.98 -5.95 24.32
CA ARG A 129 -11.33 -6.82 25.45
C ARG A 129 -10.19 -7.05 26.44
N TYR A 130 -8.94 -7.14 25.98
CA TYR A 130 -7.79 -7.30 26.90
C TYR A 130 -7.53 -6.03 27.71
N CYS A 131 -7.67 -4.84 27.09
CA CYS A 131 -7.62 -3.57 27.81
C CYS A 131 -8.77 -3.48 28.83
N ALA A 132 -10.00 -3.83 28.42
CA ALA A 132 -11.16 -3.85 29.31
C ALA A 132 -10.95 -4.77 30.52
N VAL A 133 -10.44 -5.99 30.30
CA VAL A 133 -10.10 -6.93 31.37
C VAL A 133 -9.01 -6.37 32.29
N ALA A 134 -7.93 -5.82 31.74
CA ALA A 134 -6.84 -5.25 32.54
C ALA A 134 -7.31 -4.08 33.42
N HIS A 135 -8.11 -3.16 32.87
CA HIS A 135 -8.61 -1.99 33.60
C HIS A 135 -9.68 -2.38 34.64
N ALA A 136 -10.60 -3.29 34.30
CA ALA A 136 -11.61 -3.78 35.23
C ALA A 136 -10.98 -4.55 36.40
N ALA A 137 -9.99 -5.41 36.12
CA ALA A 137 -9.24 -6.13 37.14
C ALA A 137 -8.45 -5.16 38.04
N ASN A 138 -7.86 -4.09 37.49
CA ASN A 138 -7.20 -3.06 38.30
C ASN A 138 -8.18 -2.33 39.25
N ALA A 139 -9.36 -1.96 38.75
CA ALA A 139 -10.38 -1.32 39.58
C ALA A 139 -10.86 -2.24 40.72
N ALA A 140 -11.09 -3.52 40.42
CA ALA A 140 -11.46 -4.53 41.42
C ALA A 140 -10.34 -4.75 42.46
N PHE A 141 -9.08 -4.76 42.04
CA PHE A 141 -7.93 -4.81 42.93
C PHE A 141 -7.92 -3.65 43.92
N VAL A 142 -8.10 -2.41 43.44
CA VAL A 142 -8.11 -1.23 44.31
C VAL A 142 -9.28 -1.26 45.30
N GLY A 143 -10.45 -1.72 44.86
CA GLY A 143 -11.59 -1.97 45.75
C GLY A 143 -11.26 -2.96 46.87
N ALA A 144 -10.66 -4.10 46.52
CA ALA A 144 -10.20 -5.10 47.49
C ALA A 144 -9.16 -4.53 48.46
N LEU A 145 -8.20 -3.75 47.94
CA LEU A 145 -7.18 -3.06 48.71
C LEU A 145 -7.77 -2.11 49.76
N TRP A 146 -8.71 -1.24 49.38
CA TRP A 146 -9.34 -0.31 50.31
C TRP A 146 -10.24 -1.02 51.34
N CYS A 147 -10.91 -2.10 50.95
CA CYS A 147 -11.63 -2.97 51.88
C CYS A 147 -10.69 -3.62 52.90
N CYS A 148 -9.52 -4.12 52.47
CA CYS A 148 -8.49 -4.63 53.37
C CYS A 148 -7.98 -3.53 54.34
N VAL A 149 -7.75 -2.31 53.86
CA VAL A 149 -7.32 -1.18 54.70
C VAL A 149 -8.37 -0.85 55.77
N LYS A 150 -9.66 -0.83 55.40
CA LYS A 150 -10.77 -0.58 56.34
C LYS A 150 -10.89 -1.69 57.40
N LEU A 151 -10.72 -2.95 57.00
CA LEU A 151 -10.72 -4.09 57.93
C LEU A 151 -9.50 -4.09 58.85
N ASP A 152 -8.31 -3.76 58.33
CA ASP A 152 -7.10 -3.60 59.13
C ASP A 152 -7.27 -2.50 60.19
N GLY A 153 -7.96 -1.41 59.86
CA GLY A 153 -8.33 -0.35 60.81
C GLY A 153 -9.25 -0.85 61.93
N ARG A 154 -10.29 -1.62 61.58
CA ARG A 154 -11.24 -2.21 62.56
C ARG A 154 -10.56 -3.24 63.47
N LEU A 155 -9.74 -4.12 62.91
CA LEU A 155 -8.96 -5.10 63.67
C LEU A 155 -8.00 -4.41 64.66
N ARG A 156 -7.33 -3.34 64.24
CA ARG A 156 -6.47 -2.55 65.15
C ARG A 156 -7.26 -1.82 66.23
N ALA A 157 -8.49 -1.36 65.93
CA ALA A 157 -9.35 -0.72 66.92
C ALA A 157 -9.82 -1.73 67.98
N THR A 158 -10.29 -2.92 67.59
CA THR A 158 -10.70 -3.97 68.53
C THR A 158 -9.51 -4.53 69.31
N GLU A 159 -8.33 -4.69 68.69
CA GLU A 159 -7.10 -5.07 69.38
C GLU A 159 -6.65 -4.00 70.38
N LYS A 160 -6.80 -2.69 70.07
CA LYS A 160 -6.53 -1.61 71.02
C LYS A 160 -7.53 -1.59 72.17
N GLU A 161 -8.81 -1.79 71.89
CA GLU A 161 -9.88 -1.83 72.90
C GLU A 161 -9.69 -3.02 73.85
N HIS A 162 -9.36 -4.20 73.31
CA HIS A 162 -8.99 -5.38 74.10
C HIS A 162 -7.65 -5.18 74.84
N ALA A 163 -6.67 -4.50 74.25
CA ALA A 163 -5.40 -4.19 74.92
C ALA A 163 -5.54 -3.15 76.03
N VAL A 164 -6.46 -2.18 75.91
CA VAL A 164 -6.83 -1.25 77.00
C VAL A 164 -7.57 -2.01 78.10
N ARG A 165 -8.43 -2.98 77.74
CA ARG A 165 -9.11 -3.86 78.70
C ARG A 165 -8.18 -4.88 79.38
N ARG A 166 -7.03 -5.20 78.77
CA ARG A 166 -6.05 -6.22 79.22
C ARG A 166 -4.75 -5.63 79.78
N LYS A 167 -4.58 -4.29 79.76
CA LYS A 167 -3.45 -3.58 80.40
C LYS A 167 -3.81 -3.11 81.80
N GLN A 168 -4.16 -4.06 82.66
CA GLN A 168 -3.46 -4.20 83.94
C GLN A 168 -2.48 -5.36 83.74
N THR A 169 -1.18 -5.05 83.78
CA THR A 169 0.00 -5.95 83.68
C THR A 169 0.73 -6.05 82.31
N GLN A 170 1.89 -5.37 82.32
CA GLN A 170 3.15 -5.56 81.56
C GLN A 170 3.42 -4.90 80.19
N PRO A 171 4.65 -4.37 79.98
CA PRO A 171 5.06 -3.67 78.78
C PRO A 171 5.73 -4.62 77.78
N VAL A 172 5.22 -4.68 76.54
CA VAL A 172 5.93 -5.37 75.46
C VAL A 172 6.55 -4.33 74.54
N LYS A 173 7.89 -4.23 74.56
CA LYS A 173 8.67 -3.56 73.52
C LYS A 173 8.45 -4.32 72.20
N ARG A 174 7.80 -3.71 71.21
CA ARG A 174 7.81 -4.19 69.82
C ARG A 174 8.51 -3.18 68.93
N LEU A 175 9.72 -3.52 68.51
CA LEU A 175 10.40 -2.90 67.38
C LEU A 175 9.65 -3.28 66.09
N PRO A 176 9.23 -2.35 65.23
CA PRO A 176 8.87 -2.68 63.86
C PRO A 176 10.05 -2.32 62.95
N ARG A 177 10.82 -3.32 62.52
CA ARG A 177 11.56 -3.21 61.24
C ARG A 177 10.50 -3.14 60.14
N ARG A 178 10.10 -1.93 59.74
CA ARG A 178 9.33 -1.71 58.51
C ARG A 178 10.27 -1.94 57.34
N ILE A 179 10.09 -3.03 56.61
CA ILE A 179 10.72 -3.19 55.30
C ILE A 179 10.15 -2.06 54.42
N PRO A 180 10.99 -1.22 53.78
CA PRO A 180 10.50 -0.15 52.91
C PRO A 180 10.01 -0.77 51.59
N ILE A 181 8.77 -1.27 51.60
CA ILE A 181 8.10 -1.88 50.44
C ILE A 181 8.08 -0.91 49.26
N ALA A 182 8.02 0.41 49.52
CA ALA A 182 8.15 1.47 48.51
C ALA A 182 9.48 1.45 47.76
N GLY A 183 10.60 1.20 48.46
CA GLY A 183 11.93 1.14 47.84
C GLY A 183 12.08 -0.07 46.91
N ILE A 184 11.52 -1.22 47.30
CA ILE A 184 11.57 -2.46 46.49
C ILE A 184 10.69 -2.31 45.24
N ALA A 185 9.48 -1.74 45.36
CA ALA A 185 8.59 -1.53 44.23
C ALA A 185 9.15 -0.53 43.19
N SER A 186 9.76 0.56 43.65
CA SER A 186 10.40 1.54 42.77
C SER A 186 11.65 0.99 42.07
N VAL A 187 12.47 0.19 42.77
CA VAL A 187 13.63 -0.49 42.17
C VAL A 187 13.19 -1.53 41.14
N MET A 188 12.14 -2.32 41.43
CA MET A 188 11.62 -3.29 40.46
C MET A 188 11.03 -2.60 39.22
N MET A 189 10.33 -1.47 39.38
CA MET A 189 9.82 -0.69 38.25
C MET A 189 10.97 -0.16 37.37
N LEU A 190 12.05 0.34 37.98
CA LEU A 190 13.27 0.78 37.28
C LEU A 190 14.00 -0.37 36.57
N VAL A 191 14.11 -1.54 37.21
CA VAL A 191 14.75 -2.73 36.62
C VAL A 191 13.94 -3.24 35.42
N CYS A 192 12.61 -3.29 35.53
CA CYS A 192 11.74 -3.62 34.41
C CYS A 192 11.83 -2.57 33.28
N PHE A 193 11.95 -1.29 33.62
CA PHE A 193 12.14 -0.20 32.65
C PHE A 193 13.45 -0.35 31.87
N ALA A 194 14.55 -0.66 32.56
CA ALA A 194 15.86 -0.87 31.95
C ALA A 194 15.90 -2.14 31.07
N ALA A 195 15.31 -3.25 31.53
CA ALA A 195 15.26 -4.50 30.78
C ALA A 195 14.46 -4.38 29.47
N VAL A 196 13.33 -3.66 29.50
CA VAL A 196 12.50 -3.43 28.31
C VAL A 196 13.18 -2.45 27.34
N SER A 197 13.84 -1.40 27.84
CA SER A 197 14.58 -0.44 26.99
C SER A 197 15.75 -1.10 26.27
N ALA A 198 16.47 -2.00 26.96
CA ALA A 198 17.52 -2.82 26.33
C ALA A 198 16.94 -3.75 25.25
N GLY A 199 15.79 -4.38 25.50
CA GLY A 199 15.10 -5.23 24.52
C GLY A 199 14.64 -4.47 23.27
N LEU A 200 14.09 -3.26 23.44
CA LEU A 200 13.68 -2.40 22.32
C LEU A 200 14.89 -1.89 21.51
N GLY A 201 16.00 -1.53 22.17
CA GLY A 201 17.24 -1.16 21.49
C GLY A 201 17.84 -2.31 20.67
N VAL A 202 17.76 -3.55 21.18
CA VAL A 202 18.15 -4.76 20.44
C VAL A 202 17.21 -5.01 19.26
N GLN A 203 15.90 -4.77 19.42
CA GLN A 203 14.92 -4.92 18.34
C GLN A 203 15.08 -3.85 17.25
N GLU A 204 15.38 -2.61 17.60
CA GLU A 204 15.64 -1.53 16.64
C GLU A 204 16.94 -1.79 15.87
N ARG A 205 17.98 -2.27 16.56
CA ARG A 205 19.24 -2.67 15.93
C ARG A 205 19.09 -3.90 15.03
N ALA A 206 18.34 -4.92 15.48
CA ALA A 206 18.03 -6.10 14.68
C ALA A 206 17.13 -5.76 13.49
N SER A 207 16.17 -4.85 13.65
CA SER A 207 15.32 -4.32 12.57
C SER A 207 16.14 -3.53 11.56
N ASN A 208 17.07 -2.68 11.99
CA ASN A 208 17.93 -1.91 11.09
C ASN A 208 18.95 -2.81 10.36
N ILE A 209 19.51 -3.82 11.03
CA ILE A 209 20.37 -4.83 10.39
C ILE A 209 19.54 -5.68 9.40
N ARG A 210 18.33 -6.08 9.77
CA ARG A 210 17.42 -6.82 8.88
C ARG A 210 16.97 -5.96 7.70
N LYS A 211 16.71 -4.66 7.88
CA LYS A 211 16.39 -3.72 6.78
C LYS A 211 17.59 -3.49 5.86
N ALA A 212 18.80 -3.37 6.41
CA ALA A 212 20.02 -3.27 5.62
C ALA A 212 20.31 -4.57 4.85
N GLY A 213 20.16 -5.73 5.50
CA GLY A 213 20.31 -7.04 4.88
C GLY A 213 19.20 -7.36 3.87
N ILE A 214 17.97 -6.92 4.11
CA ILE A 214 16.86 -6.98 3.14
C ILE A 214 17.12 -6.02 1.98
N ALA A 215 17.68 -4.83 2.19
CA ALA A 215 18.00 -3.91 1.09
C ALA A 215 19.14 -4.46 0.20
N GLU A 216 20.15 -5.10 0.79
CA GLU A 216 21.24 -5.76 0.06
C GLU A 216 20.74 -7.02 -0.65
N ALA A 217 19.98 -7.87 0.04
CA ALA A 217 19.39 -9.09 -0.53
C ALA A 217 18.31 -8.78 -1.57
N GLN A 218 17.48 -7.75 -1.38
CA GLN A 218 16.54 -7.28 -2.40
C GLN A 218 17.27 -6.64 -3.57
N ARG A 219 18.43 -5.99 -3.39
CA ARG A 219 19.24 -5.46 -4.49
C ARG A 219 19.85 -6.61 -5.30
N GLN A 220 20.35 -7.65 -4.64
CA GLN A 220 20.90 -8.83 -5.32
C GLN A 220 19.80 -9.69 -5.98
N GLU A 221 18.73 -9.99 -5.25
CA GLU A 221 17.54 -10.72 -5.76
C GLU A 221 16.84 -9.93 -6.85
N SER A 222 16.77 -8.59 -6.78
CA SER A 222 16.23 -7.78 -7.88
C SER A 222 17.16 -7.73 -9.07
N VAL A 223 18.49 -7.70 -8.91
CA VAL A 223 19.41 -7.81 -10.05
C VAL A 223 19.29 -9.18 -10.72
N ASP A 224 19.30 -10.28 -9.97
CA ASP A 224 19.16 -11.63 -10.53
C ASP A 224 17.75 -11.89 -11.09
N ALA A 225 16.71 -11.34 -10.46
CA ALA A 225 15.34 -11.39 -10.98
C ALA A 225 15.13 -10.47 -12.19
N ILE A 226 15.81 -9.31 -12.27
CA ILE A 226 15.81 -8.43 -13.44
C ILE A 226 16.55 -9.12 -14.59
N ILE A 227 17.69 -9.77 -14.31
CA ILE A 227 18.44 -10.55 -15.31
C ILE A 227 17.58 -11.72 -15.79
N SER A 228 17.01 -12.54 -14.90
CA SER A 228 16.15 -13.66 -15.30
C SER A 228 14.88 -13.22 -16.04
N ARG A 229 14.22 -12.14 -15.62
CA ARG A 229 13.08 -11.56 -16.35
C ARG A 229 13.49 -10.94 -17.68
N SER A 230 14.69 -10.39 -17.78
CA SER A 230 15.20 -9.86 -19.05
C SER A 230 15.55 -10.99 -20.02
N THR A 231 16.02 -12.13 -19.54
CA THR A 231 16.24 -13.34 -20.35
C THR A 231 14.93 -14.04 -20.70
N ASP A 232 13.93 -14.05 -19.81
CA ASP A 232 12.61 -14.63 -20.08
C ASP A 232 11.76 -13.72 -21.00
N ALA A 233 11.83 -12.40 -20.84
CA ALA A 233 11.18 -11.43 -21.73
C ALA A 233 11.89 -11.27 -23.09
N ALA A 234 13.18 -11.62 -23.17
CA ALA A 234 13.88 -11.80 -24.44
C ALA A 234 13.53 -13.14 -25.11
N ALA A 235 12.96 -14.10 -24.39
CA ALA A 235 12.58 -15.42 -24.88
C ALA A 235 11.11 -15.53 -25.34
N GLU A 236 10.25 -14.52 -25.12
CA GLU A 236 8.88 -14.48 -25.69
C GLU A 236 8.92 -14.14 -27.19
N GLN A 237 9.43 -15.08 -27.97
CA GLN A 237 8.94 -15.35 -29.33
C GLN A 237 7.47 -15.82 -29.21
N PRO A 238 6.61 -15.59 -30.22
CA PRO A 238 5.18 -15.86 -30.17
C PRO A 238 4.92 -17.38 -30.22
N VAL A 239 5.23 -18.09 -29.13
CA VAL A 239 4.67 -19.41 -28.89
C VAL A 239 3.19 -19.18 -28.59
N ASP A 240 2.32 -19.89 -29.29
CA ASP A 240 0.87 -19.79 -29.25
C ASP A 240 0.29 -19.74 -27.82
N ARG A 241 0.22 -18.54 -27.22
CA ARG A 241 -0.18 -18.32 -25.83
C ARG A 241 -1.58 -18.85 -25.53
N TRP A 242 -2.47 -18.77 -26.51
CA TRP A 242 -3.89 -19.11 -26.35
C TRP A 242 -4.25 -20.46 -26.97
N GLY A 243 -3.28 -21.18 -27.52
CA GLY A 243 -3.47 -22.44 -28.21
C GLY A 243 -4.44 -22.33 -29.39
N ALA A 244 -4.94 -23.48 -29.85
CA ALA A 244 -5.89 -23.57 -30.96
C ALA A 244 -7.18 -22.77 -30.76
N ALA A 245 -7.56 -22.45 -29.51
CA ALA A 245 -8.76 -21.66 -29.20
C ALA A 245 -8.60 -20.18 -29.56
N GLY A 246 -7.36 -19.68 -29.64
CA GLY A 246 -7.06 -18.26 -29.80
C GLY A 246 -7.58 -17.39 -28.65
N PHE A 247 -7.55 -16.08 -28.81
CA PHE A 247 -7.87 -15.16 -27.71
C PHE A 247 -9.38 -15.06 -27.51
N THR A 248 -9.90 -15.79 -26.52
CA THR A 248 -11.32 -15.78 -26.11
C THR A 248 -11.46 -16.00 -24.61
N GLY A 249 -12.56 -15.56 -24.03
CA GLY A 249 -13.00 -15.99 -22.70
C GLY A 249 -13.43 -17.45 -22.68
N ARG A 250 -13.50 -18.05 -21.48
CA ARG A 250 -13.96 -19.43 -21.28
C ARG A 250 -15.45 -19.63 -21.58
N TYR A 251 -16.23 -18.56 -21.39
CA TYR A 251 -17.67 -18.56 -21.60
C TYR A 251 -18.03 -17.56 -22.69
N ARG A 252 -19.06 -17.86 -23.47
CA ARG A 252 -19.50 -17.03 -24.60
C ARG A 252 -21.01 -16.81 -24.63
N ARG A 253 -21.41 -15.58 -24.89
CA ARG A 253 -22.78 -15.19 -25.25
C ARG A 253 -22.78 -14.86 -26.75
N GLY A 254 -23.68 -15.46 -27.52
CA GLY A 254 -23.70 -15.35 -28.99
C GLY A 254 -22.90 -16.45 -29.72
N PRO A 255 -22.96 -16.51 -31.06
CA PRO A 255 -22.39 -17.63 -31.83
C PRO A 255 -20.86 -17.59 -31.88
N GLU A 256 -20.23 -18.77 -31.98
CA GLU A 256 -18.78 -18.88 -32.21
C GLU A 256 -18.33 -18.27 -33.53
N SER A 257 -19.12 -18.45 -34.58
CA SER A 257 -18.90 -17.93 -35.92
C SER A 257 -19.33 -16.45 -36.08
N ALA A 258 -19.43 -15.69 -34.99
CA ALA A 258 -19.83 -14.29 -35.04
C ALA A 258 -18.89 -13.47 -35.96
N THR A 259 -19.48 -12.55 -36.71
CA THR A 259 -18.78 -11.53 -37.50
C THR A 259 -17.97 -10.60 -36.60
N LEU A 260 -18.54 -10.26 -35.44
CA LEU A 260 -17.95 -9.40 -34.43
C LEU A 260 -17.79 -10.16 -33.11
N ARG A 261 -16.55 -10.52 -32.78
CA ARG A 261 -16.21 -11.28 -31.57
C ARG A 261 -15.58 -10.36 -30.54
N PHE A 262 -16.36 -9.99 -29.52
CA PHE A 262 -15.88 -9.22 -28.39
C PHE A 262 -15.18 -10.10 -27.35
N VAL A 263 -14.02 -9.63 -26.90
CA VAL A 263 -13.36 -10.14 -25.69
C VAL A 263 -13.13 -8.96 -24.75
N VAL A 264 -13.63 -9.05 -23.52
CA VAL A 264 -13.48 -8.00 -22.51
C VAL A 264 -12.73 -8.53 -21.29
N LEU A 265 -11.63 -7.87 -20.92
CA LEU A 265 -10.99 -8.08 -19.63
C LEU A 265 -11.62 -7.13 -18.62
N THR A 266 -12.25 -7.69 -17.59
CA THR A 266 -13.22 -6.95 -16.76
C THR A 266 -13.01 -7.10 -15.26
N ASP A 267 -13.57 -6.15 -14.53
CA ASP A 267 -13.78 -6.19 -13.09
C ASP A 267 -15.23 -5.80 -12.79
N PHE A 268 -15.97 -6.68 -12.10
CA PHE A 268 -17.38 -6.47 -11.78
C PHE A 268 -17.67 -5.29 -10.83
N GLN A 269 -16.66 -4.74 -10.16
CA GLN A 269 -16.78 -3.52 -9.36
C GLN A 269 -16.38 -2.25 -10.11
N CYS A 270 -15.88 -2.35 -11.34
CA CYS A 270 -15.46 -1.21 -12.14
C CYS A 270 -16.66 -0.56 -12.85
N PRO A 271 -16.95 0.73 -12.61
CA PRO A 271 -18.06 1.43 -13.29
C PRO A 271 -17.91 1.50 -14.81
N ASP A 272 -16.68 1.67 -15.30
CA ASP A 272 -16.39 1.70 -16.75
C ASP A 272 -16.60 0.33 -17.40
N CYS A 273 -16.25 -0.76 -16.71
CA CYS A 273 -16.53 -2.11 -17.18
C CYS A 273 -18.04 -2.32 -17.37
N LYS A 274 -18.83 -1.98 -16.36
CA LYS A 274 -20.31 -2.05 -16.41
C LYS A 274 -20.86 -1.27 -17.59
N ARG A 275 -20.40 -0.04 -17.81
CA ARG A 275 -20.84 0.81 -18.92
C ARG A 275 -20.50 0.18 -20.28
N VAL A 276 -19.24 -0.18 -20.51
CA VAL A 276 -18.77 -0.75 -21.78
C VAL A 276 -19.49 -2.05 -22.10
N GLU A 277 -19.63 -2.95 -21.13
CA GLU A 277 -20.33 -4.22 -21.34
C GLU A 277 -21.83 -3.99 -21.59
N SER A 278 -22.46 -3.01 -20.93
CA SER A 278 -23.84 -2.62 -21.24
C SER A 278 -24.02 -2.10 -22.68
N GLU A 279 -23.03 -1.36 -23.22
CA GLU A 279 -23.03 -0.93 -24.61
C GLU A 279 -22.92 -2.14 -25.58
N ILE A 280 -22.05 -3.10 -25.26
CA ILE A 280 -21.89 -4.34 -26.05
C ILE A 280 -23.17 -5.20 -25.98
N GLU A 281 -23.80 -5.31 -24.82
CA GLU A 281 -25.08 -6.02 -24.64
C GLU A 281 -26.22 -5.39 -25.46
N ALA A 282 -26.26 -4.07 -25.57
CA ALA A 282 -27.20 -3.41 -26.45
C ALA A 282 -26.98 -3.78 -27.93
N ILE A 283 -25.73 -4.00 -28.34
CA ILE A 283 -25.38 -4.45 -29.70
C ILE A 283 -25.80 -5.92 -29.90
N LEU A 284 -25.49 -6.81 -28.95
CA LEU A 284 -25.91 -8.21 -28.94
C LEU A 284 -27.43 -8.38 -29.05
N LYS A 285 -28.21 -7.54 -28.38
CA LYS A 285 -29.68 -7.57 -28.49
C LYS A 285 -30.20 -7.13 -29.85
N SER A 286 -29.42 -6.33 -30.58
CA SER A 286 -29.80 -5.81 -31.89
C SER A 286 -29.35 -6.67 -33.07
N ARG A 287 -28.47 -7.65 -32.84
CA ARG A 287 -27.81 -8.43 -33.89
C ARG A 287 -27.51 -9.86 -33.46
N THR A 288 -27.67 -10.81 -34.37
CA THR A 288 -27.42 -12.25 -34.11
C THR A 288 -26.00 -12.70 -34.47
N ASP A 289 -25.21 -11.87 -35.15
CA ASP A 289 -23.86 -12.16 -35.65
C ASP A 289 -22.74 -11.57 -34.77
N VAL A 290 -23.04 -11.35 -33.49
CA VAL A 290 -22.14 -10.77 -32.49
C VAL A 290 -21.98 -11.74 -31.34
N SER A 291 -20.77 -11.86 -30.81
CA SER A 291 -20.51 -12.63 -29.59
C SER A 291 -19.73 -11.82 -28.57
N LEU A 292 -19.97 -12.05 -27.28
CA LEU A 292 -19.17 -11.53 -26.16
C LEU A 292 -18.59 -12.70 -25.37
N SER A 293 -17.31 -12.59 -25.04
CA SER A 293 -16.65 -13.43 -24.05
C SER A 293 -15.89 -12.55 -23.05
N ILE A 294 -15.80 -13.03 -21.81
CA ILE A 294 -15.24 -12.27 -20.69
C ILE A 294 -14.00 -13.00 -20.14
N LYS A 295 -12.98 -12.22 -19.78
CA LYS A 295 -11.80 -12.63 -19.02
C LYS A 295 -11.73 -11.81 -17.73
N HIS A 296 -11.37 -12.43 -16.62
CA HIS A 296 -11.30 -11.74 -15.32
C HIS A 296 -10.01 -10.94 -15.16
N PHE A 297 -10.12 -9.69 -14.72
CA PHE A 297 -8.98 -8.88 -14.29
C PHE A 297 -9.36 -8.07 -13.03
N PRO A 298 -9.54 -8.74 -11.87
CA PRO A 298 -9.94 -8.06 -10.64
C PRO A 298 -8.87 -7.08 -10.18
N MET A 299 -9.27 -5.83 -9.87
CA MET A 299 -8.41 -4.75 -9.41
C MET A 299 -8.23 -4.80 -7.88
N CYS A 300 -7.83 -5.98 -7.39
CA CYS A 300 -7.56 -6.26 -5.99
C CYS A 300 -6.36 -7.18 -5.80
N VAL A 301 -5.79 -7.17 -4.60
CA VAL A 301 -4.57 -7.94 -4.28
C VAL A 301 -4.85 -9.44 -4.07
N ASP A 302 -6.10 -9.84 -3.85
CA ASP A 302 -6.46 -11.21 -3.43
C ASP A 302 -6.38 -12.23 -4.59
N CYS A 303 -6.81 -11.83 -5.78
CA CYS A 303 -6.79 -12.65 -7.00
C CYS A 303 -5.73 -12.17 -8.01
N ASN A 304 -5.23 -10.94 -7.89
CA ASN A 304 -4.32 -10.33 -8.85
C ASN A 304 -3.04 -9.83 -8.16
N LYS A 305 -1.96 -10.60 -8.29
CA LYS A 305 -0.64 -10.29 -7.69
C LYS A 305 0.04 -9.05 -8.29
N HIS A 306 -0.43 -8.57 -9.45
CA HIS A 306 0.15 -7.43 -10.16
C HIS A 306 -0.46 -6.10 -9.71
N VAL A 307 -1.52 -6.13 -8.92
CA VAL A 307 -2.13 -4.97 -8.28
C VAL A 307 -1.50 -4.75 -6.90
N LYS A 308 -1.09 -3.51 -6.60
CA LYS A 308 -0.39 -3.16 -5.34
C LYS A 308 -1.33 -2.57 -4.27
N THR A 309 -2.49 -2.08 -4.68
CA THR A 309 -3.46 -1.41 -3.83
C THR A 309 -4.85 -1.99 -4.09
N ASN A 310 -5.61 -2.22 -3.03
CA ASN A 310 -6.94 -2.81 -3.16
C ASN A 310 -7.96 -1.73 -3.58
N MET A 311 -8.10 -1.52 -4.89
CA MET A 311 -9.03 -0.54 -5.46
C MET A 311 -10.48 -1.03 -5.37
N HIS A 312 -10.69 -2.33 -5.63
CA HIS A 312 -12.00 -2.97 -5.61
C HIS A 312 -12.00 -4.18 -4.65
N PRO A 313 -12.32 -3.98 -3.35
CA PRO A 313 -12.11 -4.99 -2.31
C PRO A 313 -12.86 -6.33 -2.48
N ASN A 314 -13.97 -6.36 -3.23
CA ASN A 314 -14.77 -7.56 -3.49
C ASN A 314 -14.56 -8.15 -4.90
N ALA A 315 -13.69 -7.56 -5.74
CA ALA A 315 -13.52 -7.96 -7.14
C ALA A 315 -13.12 -9.44 -7.32
N CYS A 316 -12.23 -9.94 -6.46
CA CYS A 316 -11.84 -11.36 -6.47
C CYS A 316 -13.02 -12.29 -6.17
N TYR A 317 -13.86 -11.94 -5.19
CA TYR A 317 -15.05 -12.73 -4.87
C TYR A 317 -16.09 -12.66 -5.99
N ALA A 318 -16.30 -11.48 -6.60
CA ALA A 318 -17.18 -11.34 -7.76
C ALA A 318 -16.72 -12.20 -8.95
N ALA A 319 -15.43 -12.13 -9.31
CA ALA A 319 -14.84 -12.99 -10.34
C ALA A 319 -15.02 -14.48 -10.03
N ARG A 320 -14.81 -14.88 -8.77
CA ARG A 320 -15.04 -16.26 -8.30
C ARG A 320 -16.50 -16.69 -8.39
N ALA A 321 -17.44 -15.81 -8.09
CA ALA A 321 -18.87 -16.12 -8.18
C ALA A 321 -19.29 -16.35 -9.64
N ALA A 322 -18.87 -15.48 -10.56
CA ALA A 322 -19.09 -15.65 -11.99
C ALA A 322 -18.49 -16.96 -12.51
N GLU A 323 -17.21 -17.21 -12.20
CA GLU A 323 -16.52 -18.43 -12.63
C GLU A 323 -17.15 -19.70 -12.03
N ALA A 324 -17.59 -19.67 -10.77
CA ALA A 324 -18.28 -20.79 -10.14
C ALA A 324 -19.63 -21.09 -10.81
N ALA A 325 -20.40 -20.05 -11.16
CA ALA A 325 -21.63 -20.21 -11.92
C ALA A 325 -21.35 -20.85 -13.29
N GLY A 326 -20.30 -20.41 -13.99
CA GLY A 326 -19.87 -21.00 -15.25
C GLY A 326 -19.40 -22.46 -15.14
N ILE A 327 -18.65 -22.81 -14.10
CA ILE A 327 -18.24 -24.20 -13.84
C ILE A 327 -19.46 -25.11 -13.63
N LEU A 328 -20.48 -24.60 -12.93
CA LEU A 328 -21.65 -25.39 -12.54
C LEU A 328 -22.75 -25.44 -13.62
N GLY A 329 -22.86 -24.42 -14.47
CA GLY A 329 -23.99 -24.26 -15.40
C GLY A 329 -23.63 -23.74 -16.78
N GLY A 330 -22.34 -23.70 -17.14
CA GLY A 330 -21.88 -23.29 -18.46
C GLY A 330 -22.11 -21.81 -18.79
N ASP A 331 -22.16 -21.50 -20.08
CA ASP A 331 -22.25 -20.14 -20.61
C ASP A 331 -23.43 -19.34 -20.03
N GLU A 332 -24.62 -19.94 -20.04
CA GLU A 332 -25.84 -19.27 -19.60
C GLU A 332 -25.77 -18.88 -18.12
N ALA A 333 -25.29 -19.79 -17.26
CA ALA A 333 -25.16 -19.53 -15.83
C ALA A 333 -24.08 -18.49 -15.53
N PHE A 334 -22.94 -18.55 -16.22
CA PHE A 334 -21.87 -17.55 -16.10
C PHE A 334 -22.41 -16.15 -16.40
N PHE A 335 -23.08 -15.99 -17.53
CA PHE A 335 -23.54 -14.68 -17.97
C PHE A 335 -24.72 -14.14 -17.14
N LYS A 336 -25.64 -15.00 -16.66
CA LYS A 336 -26.69 -14.58 -15.70
C LYS A 336 -26.09 -14.12 -14.37
N MET A 337 -25.03 -14.77 -13.89
CA MET A 337 -24.29 -14.32 -12.71
C MET A 337 -23.55 -13.01 -12.98
N ALA A 338 -22.88 -12.88 -14.14
CA ALA A 338 -22.19 -11.66 -14.55
C ALA A 338 -23.13 -10.45 -14.62
N ASP A 339 -24.31 -10.60 -15.24
CA ASP A 339 -25.34 -9.57 -15.31
C ASP A 339 -25.75 -9.13 -13.88
N TRP A 340 -26.05 -10.10 -13.01
CA TRP A 340 -26.41 -9.82 -11.61
C TRP A 340 -25.28 -9.11 -10.85
N LEU A 341 -24.03 -9.54 -11.04
CA LEU A 341 -22.87 -8.90 -10.41
C LEU A 341 -22.75 -7.44 -10.80
N PHE A 342 -22.95 -7.07 -12.07
CA PHE A 342 -22.96 -5.65 -12.46
C PHE A 342 -24.16 -4.88 -11.91
N GLU A 343 -25.33 -5.50 -11.79
CA GLU A 343 -26.50 -4.87 -11.15
C GLU A 343 -26.21 -4.47 -9.71
N VAL A 344 -25.49 -5.33 -8.96
CA VAL A 344 -25.10 -5.08 -7.56
C VAL A 344 -23.71 -4.46 -7.40
N GLU A 345 -23.11 -3.95 -8.49
CA GLU A 345 -21.78 -3.31 -8.50
C GLU A 345 -20.65 -4.19 -7.94
N GLY A 346 -20.81 -5.51 -8.09
CA GLY A 346 -19.93 -6.52 -7.57
C GLY A 346 -19.86 -6.55 -6.04
N VAL A 347 -20.81 -5.94 -5.32
CA VAL A 347 -20.85 -5.88 -3.85
C VAL A 347 -21.91 -6.84 -3.31
N PHE A 348 -21.46 -7.95 -2.71
CA PHE A 348 -22.31 -8.90 -1.99
C PHE A 348 -21.57 -9.37 -0.73
N ILE A 349 -21.75 -8.64 0.37
CA ILE A 349 -20.97 -8.87 1.61
C ILE A 349 -21.65 -9.94 2.49
N LYS A 350 -22.94 -10.20 2.28
CA LYS A 350 -23.72 -11.18 3.03
C LYS A 350 -23.99 -12.43 2.22
N SER A 351 -24.08 -13.57 2.89
CA SER A 351 -24.48 -14.86 2.31
C SER A 351 -25.84 -14.79 1.62
N GLU A 352 -26.77 -13.98 2.15
CA GLU A 352 -28.12 -13.84 1.60
C GLU A 352 -28.12 -13.11 0.25
N ASP A 353 -27.17 -12.20 0.02
CA ASP A 353 -27.06 -11.48 -1.24
C ASP A 353 -26.60 -12.41 -2.36
N LEU A 354 -25.55 -13.21 -2.09
CA LEU A 354 -25.04 -14.21 -3.03
C LEU A 354 -26.11 -15.25 -3.42
N ALA A 355 -27.00 -15.62 -2.48
CA ALA A 355 -28.06 -16.58 -2.75
C ALA A 355 -29.01 -16.13 -3.89
N LYS A 356 -29.22 -14.82 -4.06
CA LYS A 356 -30.01 -14.25 -5.17
C LYS A 356 -29.28 -14.40 -6.51
N GLY A 357 -27.97 -14.14 -6.52
CA GLY A 357 -27.13 -14.35 -7.70
C GLY A 357 -27.09 -15.82 -8.14
N ILE A 358 -26.97 -16.74 -7.18
CA ILE A 358 -27.00 -18.19 -7.45
C ILE A 358 -28.34 -18.62 -8.06
N GLU A 359 -29.45 -18.17 -7.48
CA GLU A 359 -30.79 -18.44 -8.01
C GLU A 359 -30.98 -17.86 -9.42
N ARG A 360 -30.53 -16.61 -9.63
CA ARG A 360 -30.56 -15.96 -10.95
C ARG A 360 -29.76 -16.73 -11.98
N ALA A 361 -28.59 -17.24 -11.61
CA ALA A 361 -27.74 -18.05 -12.49
C ALA A 361 -28.35 -19.41 -12.83
N GLY A 362 -29.35 -19.88 -12.06
CA GLY A 362 -30.02 -21.17 -12.30
C GLY A 362 -29.16 -22.37 -11.92
N VAL A 363 -28.20 -22.21 -11.00
CA VAL A 363 -27.34 -23.30 -10.50
C VAL A 363 -27.69 -23.67 -9.07
N SER A 364 -27.34 -24.89 -8.64
CA SER A 364 -27.60 -25.34 -7.27
C SER A 364 -26.81 -24.52 -6.24
N LYS A 365 -27.45 -24.20 -5.11
CA LYS A 365 -26.77 -23.63 -3.94
C LYS A 365 -25.83 -24.64 -3.29
N ASP A 366 -26.14 -25.93 -3.41
CA ASP A 366 -25.35 -27.01 -2.84
C ASP A 366 -24.02 -27.11 -3.57
N GLY A 367 -22.91 -26.95 -2.83
CA GLY A 367 -21.57 -27.01 -3.39
C GLY A 367 -21.08 -25.72 -4.06
N PHE A 368 -21.93 -24.71 -4.28
CA PHE A 368 -21.52 -23.44 -4.91
C PHE A 368 -20.35 -22.79 -4.18
N SER A 369 -20.45 -22.63 -2.85
CA SER A 369 -19.38 -22.03 -2.04
C SER A 369 -18.07 -22.83 -2.10
N ALA A 370 -18.14 -24.16 -2.27
CA ALA A 370 -16.95 -24.99 -2.41
C ALA A 370 -16.27 -24.77 -3.78
N VAL A 371 -17.05 -24.68 -4.86
CA VAL A 371 -16.52 -24.34 -6.19
C VAL A 371 -15.95 -22.92 -6.20
N MET A 372 -16.69 -21.94 -5.68
CA MET A 372 -16.27 -20.53 -5.61
C MET A 372 -14.96 -20.34 -4.81
N SER A 373 -14.82 -21.03 -3.69
CA SER A 373 -13.59 -20.97 -2.87
C SER A 373 -12.46 -21.86 -3.38
N GLY A 374 -12.76 -22.80 -4.28
CA GLY A 374 -11.83 -23.80 -4.80
C GLY A 374 -10.61 -23.24 -5.52
N SER A 375 -9.54 -24.04 -5.55
CA SER A 375 -8.27 -23.67 -6.19
C SER A 375 -8.38 -23.62 -7.71
N GLU A 376 -9.24 -24.44 -8.31
CA GLU A 376 -9.49 -24.43 -9.77
C GLU A 376 -10.06 -23.07 -10.22
N THR A 377 -11.08 -22.57 -9.53
CA THR A 377 -11.67 -21.25 -9.78
C THR A 377 -10.63 -20.13 -9.67
N LEU A 378 -9.78 -20.18 -8.64
CA LEU A 378 -8.70 -19.20 -8.50
C LEU A 378 -7.68 -19.29 -9.64
N LYS A 379 -7.26 -20.49 -10.05
CA LYS A 379 -6.31 -20.69 -11.15
C LYS A 379 -6.84 -20.13 -12.46
N ARG A 380 -8.13 -20.34 -12.75
CA ARG A 380 -8.79 -19.80 -13.95
C ARG A 380 -8.78 -18.27 -13.99
N ILE A 381 -9.10 -17.63 -12.87
CA ILE A 381 -9.04 -16.17 -12.73
C ILE A 381 -7.59 -15.68 -12.88
N GLN A 382 -6.63 -16.33 -12.23
CA GLN A 382 -5.22 -15.98 -12.33
C GLN A 382 -4.69 -16.14 -13.77
N SER A 383 -5.16 -17.14 -14.51
CA SER A 383 -4.81 -17.32 -15.93
C SER A 383 -5.28 -16.13 -16.78
N ASP A 384 -6.51 -15.64 -16.56
CA ASP A 384 -7.01 -14.44 -17.25
C ASP A 384 -6.24 -13.17 -16.87
N VAL A 385 -5.85 -13.05 -15.60
CA VAL A 385 -4.98 -11.97 -15.12
C VAL A 385 -3.66 -11.99 -15.87
N GLU A 386 -3.00 -13.14 -15.98
CA GLU A 386 -1.73 -13.24 -16.71
C GLU A 386 -1.90 -12.91 -18.20
N ASP A 387 -3.03 -13.26 -18.82
CA ASP A 387 -3.35 -12.83 -20.20
C ASP A 387 -3.42 -11.30 -20.31
N GLY A 388 -4.12 -10.64 -19.38
CA GLY A 388 -4.15 -9.18 -19.33
C GLY A 388 -2.76 -8.57 -19.17
N ILE A 389 -1.92 -9.13 -18.31
CA ILE A 389 -0.55 -8.66 -18.11
C ILE A 389 0.32 -8.88 -19.34
N ALA A 390 0.20 -10.03 -20.00
CA ALA A 390 0.92 -10.32 -21.24
C ALA A 390 0.54 -9.32 -22.36
N LEU A 391 -0.74 -8.91 -22.38
CA LEU A 391 -1.24 -7.89 -23.29
C LEU A 391 -0.87 -6.46 -22.87
N GLY A 392 -0.44 -6.24 -21.62
CA GLY A 392 -0.01 -4.92 -21.14
C GLY A 392 -1.17 -4.11 -20.53
N LEU A 393 -2.08 -4.81 -19.86
CA LEU A 393 -3.21 -4.22 -19.16
C LEU A 393 -2.79 -3.66 -17.80
N TYR A 394 -3.17 -2.42 -17.52
CA TYR A 394 -2.97 -1.74 -16.24
C TYR A 394 -4.26 -1.33 -15.53
N PHE A 395 -5.35 -1.19 -16.29
CA PHE A 395 -6.66 -0.75 -15.80
C PHE A 395 -7.75 -1.40 -16.65
N THR A 396 -8.89 -1.70 -16.04
CA THR A 396 -10.04 -2.29 -16.75
C THR A 396 -11.03 -1.21 -17.20
N PRO A 397 -11.85 -1.48 -18.24
CA PRO A 397 -11.80 -2.64 -19.13
C PRO A 397 -10.68 -2.58 -20.18
N MET A 398 -10.36 -3.74 -20.73
CA MET A 398 -9.67 -3.87 -22.03
C MET A 398 -10.60 -4.57 -23.01
N VAL A 399 -10.82 -3.98 -24.18
CA VAL A 399 -11.84 -4.44 -25.12
C VAL A 399 -11.21 -4.79 -26.45
N PHE A 400 -11.58 -5.93 -27.01
CA PHE A 400 -11.14 -6.37 -28.32
C PHE A 400 -12.34 -6.71 -29.21
N ILE A 401 -12.21 -6.49 -30.52
CA ILE A 401 -13.06 -7.06 -31.56
C ILE A 401 -12.16 -7.82 -32.52
N ASN A 402 -12.43 -9.12 -32.72
CA ASN A 402 -11.69 -9.97 -33.67
C ASN A 402 -10.16 -9.91 -33.46
N GLY A 403 -9.73 -9.94 -32.19
CA GLY A 403 -8.32 -9.86 -31.79
C GLY A 403 -7.68 -8.45 -31.88
N VAL A 404 -8.41 -7.43 -32.33
CA VAL A 404 -7.92 -6.04 -32.38
C VAL A 404 -8.46 -5.25 -31.20
N GLU A 405 -7.60 -4.56 -30.47
CA GLU A 405 -8.01 -3.74 -29.32
C GLU A 405 -8.80 -2.50 -29.78
N ILE A 406 -9.91 -2.23 -29.10
CA ILE A 406 -10.61 -0.95 -29.22
C ILE A 406 -9.93 0.08 -28.33
N LYS A 407 -9.25 1.06 -28.96
CA LYS A 407 -8.71 2.24 -28.28
C LYS A 407 -9.80 3.31 -28.10
N GLY A 408 -9.72 4.10 -27.04
CA GLY A 408 -10.62 5.24 -26.83
C GLY A 408 -12.05 4.88 -26.41
N TRP A 409 -12.29 3.66 -25.92
CA TRP A 409 -13.58 3.19 -25.41
C TRP A 409 -14.17 4.06 -24.27
N GLN A 410 -13.36 4.91 -23.64
CA GLN A 410 -13.78 5.87 -22.62
C GLN A 410 -14.74 6.93 -23.20
N LEU A 411 -14.67 7.20 -24.50
CA LEU A 411 -15.54 8.17 -25.15
C LEU A 411 -16.93 7.55 -25.36
N PRO A 412 -18.02 8.23 -24.94
CA PRO A 412 -19.38 7.74 -25.13
C PRO A 412 -19.66 7.38 -26.61
N GLY A 413 -20.20 6.18 -26.85
CA GLY A 413 -20.55 5.71 -28.19
C GLY A 413 -19.37 5.23 -29.05
N ALA A 414 -18.12 5.26 -28.53
CA ALA A 414 -16.95 4.78 -29.27
C ALA A 414 -17.06 3.31 -29.67
N ILE A 415 -17.65 2.46 -28.81
CA ILE A 415 -17.85 1.03 -29.10
C ILE A 415 -18.74 0.85 -30.33
N ARG A 416 -19.91 1.50 -30.34
CA ARG A 416 -20.85 1.43 -31.47
C ARG A 416 -20.23 2.00 -32.74
N LYS A 417 -19.56 3.15 -32.66
CA LYS A 417 -18.87 3.75 -33.82
C LYS A 417 -17.80 2.81 -34.40
N THR A 418 -17.04 2.15 -33.55
CA THR A 418 -16.02 1.17 -33.98
C THR A 418 -16.67 -0.01 -34.69
N VAL A 419 -17.77 -0.53 -34.16
CA VAL A 419 -18.57 -1.58 -34.83
C VAL A 419 -19.06 -1.13 -36.20
N ASP A 420 -19.65 0.06 -36.30
CA ASP A 420 -20.17 0.59 -37.57
C ASP A 420 -19.05 0.73 -38.61
N GLN A 421 -17.85 1.17 -38.20
CA GLN A 421 -16.67 1.27 -39.06
C GLN A 421 -16.17 -0.10 -39.54
N ILE A 422 -16.11 -1.08 -38.64
CA ILE A 422 -15.69 -2.44 -38.97
C ILE A 422 -16.66 -3.05 -39.99
N LEU A 423 -17.97 -2.88 -39.79
CA LEU A 423 -19.00 -3.40 -40.69
C LEU A 423 -19.04 -2.67 -42.04
N ALA A 424 -18.62 -1.40 -42.09
CA ALA A 424 -18.51 -0.62 -43.32
C ALA A 424 -17.22 -0.88 -44.12
N ALA A 425 -16.30 -1.69 -43.59
CA ALA A 425 -15.09 -2.07 -44.31
C ALA A 425 -15.42 -2.81 -45.61
N ASN A 426 -14.56 -2.68 -46.63
CA ASN A 426 -14.72 -3.34 -47.92
C ASN A 426 -13.50 -4.23 -48.24
N PRO A 427 -13.64 -5.57 -48.25
CA PRO A 427 -14.86 -6.32 -47.90
C PRO A 427 -15.18 -6.24 -46.40
N PRO A 428 -16.45 -6.43 -46.00
CA PRO A 428 -16.80 -6.52 -44.59
C PRO A 428 -16.13 -7.77 -43.96
N PRO A 429 -15.99 -7.80 -42.62
CA PRO A 429 -15.40 -8.94 -41.94
C PRO A 429 -16.22 -10.20 -42.25
N ALA A 430 -15.52 -11.29 -42.55
CA ALA A 430 -16.16 -12.59 -42.68
C ALA A 430 -16.45 -13.20 -41.30
N PRO A 431 -17.50 -14.03 -41.17
CA PRO A 431 -17.64 -14.96 -40.06
C PRO A 431 -16.35 -15.77 -39.87
N GLY A 432 -15.94 -15.97 -38.62
CA GLY A 432 -14.68 -16.65 -38.30
C GLY A 432 -14.68 -17.20 -36.88
N THR A 433 -13.59 -17.84 -36.48
CA THR A 433 -13.43 -18.41 -35.15
C THR A 433 -12.38 -17.63 -34.35
N ALA A 434 -12.48 -17.71 -33.01
CA ALA A 434 -11.52 -17.10 -32.10
C ALA A 434 -10.08 -17.60 -32.31
N ALA A 435 -9.89 -18.76 -32.96
CA ALA A 435 -8.57 -19.28 -33.31
C ALA A 435 -7.71 -18.27 -34.08
N SER A 436 -8.34 -17.42 -34.90
CA SER A 436 -7.69 -16.35 -35.67
C SER A 436 -7.48 -15.04 -34.88
N ASP A 437 -8.12 -14.89 -33.73
CA ASP A 437 -8.05 -13.68 -32.90
C ASP A 437 -6.79 -13.74 -32.05
N ARG A 438 -5.70 -13.13 -32.53
CA ARG A 438 -4.38 -13.17 -31.88
C ARG A 438 -3.87 -11.74 -31.63
N PRO A 439 -4.32 -11.08 -30.55
CA PRO A 439 -3.83 -9.74 -30.23
C PRO A 439 -2.31 -9.77 -30.00
N PRO A 440 -1.57 -8.74 -30.47
CA PRO A 440 -0.15 -8.65 -30.21
C PRO A 440 0.11 -8.50 -28.70
N LEU A 441 1.17 -9.13 -28.21
CA LEU A 441 1.63 -8.95 -26.83
C LEU A 441 2.07 -7.50 -26.59
N ALA A 442 2.12 -7.10 -25.32
CA ALA A 442 2.40 -5.72 -24.91
C ALA A 442 3.63 -5.11 -25.58
N ALA A 443 4.72 -5.88 -25.68
CA ALA A 443 5.98 -5.43 -26.24
C ALA A 443 5.82 -4.92 -27.68
N GLN A 444 5.13 -5.70 -28.53
CA GLN A 444 4.86 -5.33 -29.91
C GLN A 444 3.78 -4.24 -29.98
N ARG A 445 2.69 -4.42 -29.23
CA ARG A 445 1.56 -3.49 -29.19
C ARG A 445 1.98 -2.07 -28.81
N PHE A 446 2.91 -1.91 -27.86
CA PHE A 446 3.35 -0.58 -27.43
C PHE A 446 4.23 0.10 -28.50
N VAL A 447 4.97 -0.69 -29.29
CA VAL A 447 5.69 -0.18 -30.47
C VAL A 447 4.71 0.22 -31.56
N ASP A 448 3.69 -0.60 -31.84
CA ASP A 448 2.67 -0.30 -32.85
C ASP A 448 1.86 0.96 -32.51
N ASP A 449 1.47 1.12 -31.25
CA ASP A 449 0.85 2.35 -30.74
C ASP A 449 1.68 3.61 -31.01
N TRP A 450 2.99 3.52 -30.81
CA TRP A 450 3.89 4.63 -31.10
C TRP A 450 3.98 4.89 -32.61
N LYS A 451 4.04 3.83 -33.44
CA LYS A 451 4.04 3.96 -34.91
C LYS A 451 2.80 4.67 -35.43
N GLU A 452 1.64 4.29 -34.89
CA GLU A 452 0.32 4.85 -35.22
C GLU A 452 0.11 6.26 -34.66
N SER A 453 0.90 6.66 -33.66
CA SER A 453 0.80 8.01 -33.10
C SER A 453 1.21 9.06 -34.13
N PRO A 454 0.43 10.15 -34.29
CA PRO A 454 0.77 11.20 -35.23
C PRO A 454 2.06 11.88 -34.80
N ALA A 455 2.91 12.22 -35.78
CA ALA A 455 4.07 13.06 -35.54
C ALA A 455 3.61 14.49 -35.30
N LEU A 456 3.99 15.06 -34.16
CA LEU A 456 3.65 16.42 -33.77
C LEU A 456 4.90 17.30 -33.87
N THR A 457 4.70 18.55 -34.29
CA THR A 457 5.71 19.59 -34.08
C THR A 457 5.62 20.03 -32.63
N LEU A 458 6.66 19.73 -31.85
CA LEU A 458 6.70 20.11 -30.45
C LEU A 458 6.92 21.63 -30.33
N PRO A 459 6.33 22.30 -29.32
CA PRO A 459 6.61 23.71 -29.05
C PRO A 459 8.12 23.91 -28.88
N ALA A 460 8.62 25.00 -29.43
CA ALA A 460 10.03 25.35 -29.35
C ALA A 460 10.52 25.30 -27.90
N ASP A 461 11.78 24.90 -27.75
CA ASP A 461 12.50 24.89 -26.49
C ASP A 461 13.72 25.79 -26.68
N THR A 462 13.62 27.03 -26.19
CA THR A 462 14.66 28.04 -26.39
C THR A 462 15.93 27.77 -25.59
N ARG A 463 15.91 26.77 -24.70
CA ARG A 463 17.00 26.42 -23.77
C ARG A 463 17.20 24.92 -23.66
N ALA A 464 16.97 24.21 -24.76
CA ALA A 464 17.00 22.75 -24.77
C ALA A 464 18.33 22.19 -24.27
N TRP A 465 18.29 21.50 -23.12
CA TRP A 465 19.41 20.72 -22.63
C TRP A 465 19.32 19.31 -23.22
N SER A 466 20.26 18.95 -24.10
CA SER A 466 20.26 17.64 -24.78
C SER A 466 21.49 16.79 -24.44
N SER A 467 21.30 15.49 -24.27
CA SER A 467 22.36 14.48 -24.07
C SER A 467 22.41 13.52 -25.24
N GLY A 468 23.57 12.89 -25.45
CA GLY A 468 23.80 11.95 -26.55
C GLY A 468 24.18 12.67 -27.84
N ALA A 469 23.52 12.32 -28.94
CA ALA A 469 23.82 12.83 -30.28
C ALA A 469 23.65 14.36 -30.37
N GLY A 470 24.73 15.08 -30.68
CA GLY A 470 24.74 16.53 -30.90
C GLY A 470 24.00 16.96 -32.17
N GLU A 471 23.85 18.28 -32.39
CA GLU A 471 23.22 18.85 -33.60
C GLU A 471 23.89 18.41 -34.90
N GLU A 472 25.21 18.17 -34.86
CA GLU A 472 26.07 17.81 -35.99
C GLU A 472 26.32 16.29 -36.11
N TYR A 473 25.41 15.44 -35.63
CA TYR A 473 25.58 13.98 -35.81
C TYR A 473 25.67 13.63 -37.30
N LEU A 474 26.89 13.36 -37.77
CA LEU A 474 27.21 12.87 -39.11
C LEU A 474 27.47 11.36 -39.01
N PRO A 475 26.64 10.50 -39.64
CA PRO A 475 26.90 9.07 -39.62
C PRO A 475 28.25 8.76 -40.27
N GLY A 476 29.19 8.17 -39.52
CA GLY A 476 30.43 7.62 -40.09
C GLY A 476 30.16 6.52 -41.15
N GLU A 477 31.18 6.06 -41.86
CA GLU A 477 31.01 5.07 -42.95
C GLU A 477 30.34 3.76 -42.51
N ASN A 478 30.45 3.39 -41.22
CA ASN A 478 29.77 2.25 -40.61
C ASN A 478 28.38 2.57 -40.02
N ALA A 479 27.96 3.85 -40.04
CA ALA A 479 26.71 4.37 -39.49
C ALA A 479 25.69 4.78 -40.58
N ARG A 480 25.92 4.40 -41.86
CA ARG A 480 25.01 4.68 -42.99
C ARG A 480 23.56 4.21 -42.77
N ASN A 481 23.30 3.36 -41.77
CA ASN A 481 21.97 2.84 -41.43
C ASN A 481 21.39 3.36 -40.09
N SER A 482 22.06 4.28 -39.38
CA SER A 482 21.60 4.73 -38.04
C SER A 482 21.14 6.19 -38.07
N ARG A 483 19.83 6.41 -38.20
CA ARG A 483 19.23 7.76 -38.19
C ARG A 483 19.22 8.35 -36.79
N LEU A 484 19.26 9.67 -36.68
CA LEU A 484 19.08 10.36 -35.40
C LEU A 484 17.70 10.03 -34.80
N VAL A 485 17.68 9.54 -33.56
CA VAL A 485 16.45 9.33 -32.79
C VAL A 485 16.35 10.40 -31.73
N SER A 486 15.39 11.32 -31.88
CA SER A 486 15.13 12.41 -30.93
C SER A 486 14.09 11.99 -29.90
N ILE A 487 14.42 12.10 -28.62
CA ILE A 487 13.58 11.71 -27.50
C ILE A 487 13.37 12.93 -26.61
N VAL A 488 12.12 13.32 -26.42
CA VAL A 488 11.74 14.42 -25.51
C VAL A 488 10.92 13.85 -24.37
N VAL A 489 11.35 14.10 -23.14
CA VAL A 489 10.68 13.63 -21.92
C VAL A 489 10.25 14.83 -21.09
N PHE A 490 8.96 14.98 -20.85
CA PHE A 490 8.44 15.86 -19.82
C PHE A 490 8.32 15.10 -18.50
N GLY A 491 8.88 15.64 -17.43
CA GLY A 491 8.88 14.96 -16.15
C GLY A 491 9.16 15.84 -14.94
N ASP A 492 9.07 15.21 -13.77
CA ASP A 492 9.35 15.79 -12.47
C ASP A 492 10.44 14.96 -11.77
N TYR A 493 11.54 15.61 -11.39
CA TYR A 493 12.67 14.99 -10.70
C TYR A 493 12.31 14.31 -9.37
N SER A 494 11.21 14.70 -8.74
CA SER A 494 10.73 14.13 -7.48
C SER A 494 9.69 13.02 -7.65
N GLU A 495 9.32 12.69 -8.89
CA GLU A 495 8.34 11.65 -9.18
C GLU A 495 9.04 10.31 -9.49
N PRO A 496 8.76 9.22 -8.74
CA PRO A 496 9.50 7.96 -8.88
C PRO A 496 9.39 7.27 -10.24
N THR A 497 8.25 7.39 -10.91
CA THR A 497 8.01 6.80 -12.23
C THR A 497 8.89 7.45 -13.30
N THR A 498 9.09 8.76 -13.21
CA THR A 498 9.97 9.56 -14.05
C THR A 498 11.43 9.14 -13.86
N ALA A 499 11.90 8.99 -12.61
CA ALA A 499 13.25 8.48 -12.35
C ALA A 499 13.45 7.04 -12.85
N LYS A 500 12.44 6.17 -12.68
CA LYS A 500 12.48 4.81 -13.22
C LYS A 500 12.55 4.79 -14.75
N PHE A 501 11.76 5.63 -15.43
CA PHE A 501 11.83 5.76 -16.89
C PHE A 501 13.17 6.30 -17.36
N ASP A 502 13.67 7.35 -16.72
CA ASP A 502 14.96 7.95 -17.03
C ASP A 502 16.10 6.93 -16.94
N ALA A 503 16.10 6.08 -15.90
CA ALA A 503 17.05 4.97 -15.79
C ALA A 503 16.94 3.97 -16.96
N GLN A 504 15.72 3.59 -17.36
CA GLN A 504 15.49 2.70 -18.51
C GLN A 504 15.95 3.32 -19.84
N LEU A 505 15.73 4.62 -20.03
CA LEU A 505 16.14 5.36 -21.21
C LEU A 505 17.67 5.49 -21.27
N ARG A 506 18.33 5.93 -20.19
CA ARG A 506 19.79 6.05 -20.14
C ARG A 506 20.48 4.70 -20.36
N GLU A 507 19.91 3.62 -19.84
CA GLU A 507 20.40 2.26 -20.14
C GLU A 507 20.28 1.94 -21.64
N ALA A 508 19.13 2.26 -22.26
CA ALA A 508 18.93 2.05 -23.69
C ALA A 508 19.89 2.89 -24.57
N MET A 509 20.41 4.00 -24.07
CA MET A 509 21.31 4.91 -24.79
C MET A 509 22.78 4.47 -24.80
N LYS A 510 23.25 3.63 -23.86
CA LYS A 510 24.69 3.30 -23.69
C LYS A 510 25.38 2.80 -24.96
N GLU A 511 24.65 2.12 -25.83
CA GLU A 511 25.16 1.52 -27.08
C GLU A 511 24.59 2.20 -28.34
N ARG A 512 24.02 3.40 -28.19
CA ARG A 512 23.26 4.07 -29.25
C ARG A 512 23.69 5.53 -29.40
N PRO A 513 24.80 5.79 -30.11
CA PRO A 513 25.33 7.15 -30.27
C PRO A 513 24.43 8.06 -31.13
N ASN A 514 23.42 7.50 -31.80
CA ASN A 514 22.44 8.20 -32.62
C ASN A 514 21.20 8.68 -31.84
N VAL A 515 21.17 8.54 -30.52
CA VAL A 515 20.03 8.97 -29.70
C VAL A 515 20.31 10.34 -29.09
N ARG A 516 19.39 11.28 -29.29
CA ARG A 516 19.35 12.58 -28.60
C ARG A 516 18.24 12.55 -27.57
N TYR A 517 18.58 12.86 -26.32
CA TYR A 517 17.63 12.93 -25.21
C TYR A 517 17.54 14.36 -24.70
N THR A 518 16.34 14.93 -24.72
CA THR A 518 16.01 16.24 -24.14
C THR A 518 15.01 16.04 -23.00
N PHE A 519 15.30 16.60 -21.82
CA PHE A 519 14.40 16.61 -20.68
C PHE A 519 13.75 17.98 -20.52
N ARG A 520 12.42 18.01 -20.40
CA ARG A 520 11.61 19.22 -20.21
C ARG A 520 10.91 19.19 -18.86
N HIS A 521 10.91 20.31 -18.16
CA HIS A 521 10.37 20.39 -16.80
C HIS A 521 8.85 20.39 -16.80
N TYR A 522 8.25 19.43 -16.10
CA TYR A 522 6.81 19.42 -15.81
C TYR A 522 6.58 19.13 -14.32
N PRO A 523 7.03 20.03 -13.43
CA PRO A 523 6.97 19.79 -11.99
C PRO A 523 5.52 19.70 -11.52
N LEU A 524 5.23 18.69 -10.69
CA LEU A 524 3.93 18.45 -10.06
C LEU A 524 3.75 19.35 -8.83
N ASN A 525 3.98 20.65 -8.99
CA ASN A 525 3.73 21.66 -7.97
C ASN A 525 3.20 22.96 -8.60
N PRO A 526 1.99 23.42 -8.21
CA PRO A 526 1.36 24.60 -8.81
C PRO A 526 2.12 25.91 -8.58
N GLU A 527 3.05 25.97 -7.62
CA GLU A 527 3.87 27.16 -7.36
C GLU A 527 4.76 27.54 -8.55
N CYS A 528 5.27 26.55 -9.28
CA CYS A 528 6.12 26.75 -10.46
C CYS A 528 5.50 26.24 -11.77
N ASN A 529 4.43 25.44 -11.68
CA ASN A 529 3.67 24.97 -12.82
C ASN A 529 2.18 25.33 -12.63
N PRO A 530 1.79 26.60 -12.90
CA PRO A 530 0.38 27.00 -12.84
C PRO A 530 -0.48 26.34 -13.94
N ALA A 531 0.14 25.62 -14.87
CA ALA A 531 -0.50 24.91 -15.98
C ALA A 531 -0.96 23.49 -15.63
N LEU A 532 -0.75 23.04 -14.38
CA LEU A 532 -1.23 21.73 -13.93
C LEU A 532 -2.76 21.61 -14.08
N PRO A 533 -3.28 20.50 -14.63
CA PRO A 533 -4.71 20.25 -14.70
C PRO A 533 -5.37 20.31 -13.31
N THR A 534 -6.56 20.91 -13.22
CA THR A 534 -7.35 21.01 -11.97
C THR A 534 -7.81 19.65 -11.42
N THR A 535 -7.74 18.60 -12.23
CA THR A 535 -8.00 17.21 -11.86
C THR A 535 -6.89 16.58 -11.02
N ILE A 536 -5.70 17.21 -10.96
CA ILE A 536 -4.58 16.78 -10.13
C ILE A 536 -4.83 17.23 -8.67
N THR A 537 -5.25 16.29 -7.82
CA THR A 537 -5.61 16.55 -6.41
C THR A 537 -4.39 16.85 -5.51
N LYS A 538 -4.62 17.40 -4.30
CA LYS A 538 -3.58 17.75 -3.30
C LYS A 538 -2.57 16.63 -2.97
N ASN A 539 -2.92 15.36 -3.21
CA ASN A 539 -2.03 14.20 -2.97
C ASN A 539 -0.92 14.02 -4.03
N VAL A 540 -0.93 14.83 -5.09
CA VAL A 540 0.06 14.80 -6.18
C VAL A 540 1.08 15.92 -6.05
N VAL A 541 0.84 16.94 -5.21
CA VAL A 541 1.76 18.06 -5.02
C VAL A 541 3.07 17.54 -4.42
N ARG A 542 4.14 17.69 -5.19
CA ARG A 542 5.50 17.35 -4.76
C ARG A 542 6.21 18.60 -4.29
N ALA A 543 6.32 18.76 -2.97
CA ALA A 543 7.00 19.90 -2.36
C ALA A 543 8.39 20.21 -2.99
N PRO A 544 9.27 19.22 -3.27
CA PRO A 544 10.59 19.52 -3.84
C PRO A 544 10.61 19.74 -5.36
N ALA A 545 9.51 19.58 -6.10
CA ALA A 545 9.52 19.59 -7.57
C ALA A 545 10.05 20.92 -8.17
N CYS A 546 9.65 22.05 -7.60
CA CYS A 546 10.08 23.36 -8.08
C CYS A 546 11.57 23.59 -7.87
N ILE A 547 12.08 23.27 -6.67
CA ILE A 547 13.51 23.46 -6.38
C ILE A 547 14.39 22.46 -7.14
N ALA A 548 13.90 21.25 -7.41
CA ALA A 548 14.59 20.26 -8.24
C ALA A 548 14.79 20.77 -9.68
N SER A 549 13.70 21.26 -10.29
CA SER A 549 13.73 21.79 -11.66
C SER A 549 14.67 22.99 -11.76
N ARG A 550 14.62 23.89 -10.76
CA ARG A 550 15.54 25.04 -10.66
C ARG A 550 16.99 24.61 -10.50
N ALA A 551 17.27 23.53 -9.76
CA ALA A 551 18.62 23.04 -9.57
C ALA A 551 19.26 22.54 -10.88
N ALA A 552 18.49 21.83 -11.71
CA ALA A 552 18.97 21.42 -13.04
C ALA A 552 19.29 22.64 -13.92
N GLU A 553 18.39 23.64 -13.99
CA GLU A 553 18.63 24.88 -14.74
C GLU A 553 19.82 25.70 -14.20
N ALA A 554 19.97 25.77 -12.89
CA ALA A 554 21.11 26.43 -12.25
C ALA A 554 22.42 25.74 -12.59
N ALA A 555 22.44 24.40 -12.58
CA ALA A 555 23.61 23.63 -12.97
C ALA A 555 23.96 23.83 -14.46
N GLY A 556 22.95 23.90 -15.34
CA GLY A 556 23.13 24.24 -16.75
C GLY A 556 23.70 25.65 -16.96
N SER A 557 23.20 26.63 -16.20
CA SER A 557 23.68 28.02 -16.27
C SER A 557 25.13 28.18 -15.81
N VAL A 558 25.59 27.34 -14.88
CA VAL A 558 26.95 27.41 -14.30
C VAL A 558 27.95 26.53 -15.06
N GLY A 559 27.53 25.32 -15.45
CA GLY A 559 28.40 24.29 -16.02
C GLY A 559 28.04 23.86 -17.45
N GLY A 560 27.14 24.59 -18.13
CA GLY A 560 26.69 24.27 -19.48
C GLY A 560 25.97 22.93 -19.58
N GLN A 561 26.01 22.31 -20.75
CA GLN A 561 25.36 21.04 -21.05
C GLN A 561 25.80 19.92 -20.09
N GLU A 562 27.09 19.86 -19.77
CA GLU A 562 27.65 18.88 -18.84
C GLU A 562 27.15 19.09 -17.41
N GLY A 563 27.13 20.34 -16.93
CA GLY A 563 26.60 20.70 -15.62
C GLY A 563 25.14 20.32 -15.44
N TYR A 564 24.30 20.63 -16.45
CA TYR A 564 22.89 20.24 -16.44
C TYR A 564 22.71 18.73 -16.28
N TRP A 565 23.38 17.92 -17.12
CA TRP A 565 23.17 16.47 -17.13
C TRP A 565 23.75 15.76 -15.90
N LYS A 566 24.85 16.28 -15.33
CA LYS A 566 25.37 15.83 -14.03
C LYS A 566 24.33 16.04 -12.93
N MET A 567 23.73 17.23 -12.86
CA MET A 567 22.69 17.53 -11.88
C MET A 567 21.40 16.74 -12.14
N HIS A 568 20.98 16.59 -13.41
CA HIS A 568 19.85 15.76 -13.80
C HIS A 568 19.99 14.33 -13.28
N ALA A 569 21.14 13.69 -13.53
CA ALA A 569 21.41 12.33 -13.07
C ALA A 569 21.42 12.24 -11.54
N TRP A 570 21.99 13.23 -10.86
CA TRP A 570 22.00 13.31 -9.41
C TRP A 570 20.57 13.43 -8.84
N LEU A 571 19.75 14.32 -9.39
CA LEU A 571 18.36 14.53 -8.94
C LEU A 571 17.51 13.26 -9.08
N MET A 572 17.60 12.58 -10.21
CA MET A 572 16.88 11.32 -10.44
C MET A 572 17.29 10.22 -9.45
N ALA A 573 18.57 10.17 -9.06
CA ALA A 573 19.09 9.18 -8.11
C ALA A 573 18.81 9.54 -6.63
N ASN A 574 18.56 10.81 -6.32
CA ASN A 574 18.53 11.34 -4.95
C ASN A 574 17.20 12.01 -4.57
N GLN A 575 16.06 11.47 -5.04
CA GLN A 575 14.73 12.08 -4.86
C GLN A 575 14.35 12.38 -3.39
N GLY A 576 14.86 11.60 -2.43
CA GLY A 576 14.67 11.80 -0.99
C GLY A 576 15.55 12.90 -0.35
N LEU A 577 16.49 13.47 -1.10
CA LEU A 577 17.47 14.46 -0.63
C LEU A 577 17.33 15.82 -1.32
N ILE A 578 16.24 16.07 -2.03
CA ILE A 578 16.02 17.32 -2.76
C ILE A 578 15.59 18.43 -1.79
N ILE A 579 16.58 19.05 -1.14
CA ILE A 579 16.45 20.25 -0.32
C ILE A 579 17.64 21.19 -0.58
N ASP A 580 17.46 22.49 -0.38
CA ASP A 580 18.45 23.53 -0.73
C ASP A 580 19.88 23.22 -0.25
N GLU A 581 20.04 22.84 1.02
CA GLU A 581 21.35 22.46 1.60
C GLU A 581 22.03 21.33 0.81
N LYS A 582 21.29 20.26 0.52
CA LYS A 582 21.81 19.08 -0.18
C LYS A 582 22.07 19.36 -1.65
N LEU A 583 21.27 20.21 -2.29
CA LEU A 583 21.50 20.64 -3.67
C LEU A 583 22.79 21.44 -3.82
N ARG A 584 23.10 22.32 -2.87
CA ARG A 584 24.38 23.05 -2.86
C ARG A 584 25.58 22.14 -2.61
N ALA A 585 25.41 21.14 -1.73
CA ALA A 585 26.43 20.12 -1.51
C ALA A 585 26.66 19.29 -2.79
N ALA A 586 25.59 18.88 -3.46
CA ALA A 586 25.66 18.15 -4.72
C ALA A 586 26.33 18.96 -5.83
N ALA A 587 25.98 20.24 -5.98
CA ALA A 587 26.61 21.11 -6.97
C ALA A 587 28.15 21.14 -6.82
N ALA A 588 28.64 21.19 -5.58
CA ALA A 588 30.07 21.14 -5.31
C ALA A 588 30.71 19.79 -5.66
N GLU A 589 30.06 18.69 -5.31
CA GLU A 589 30.50 17.33 -5.66
C GLU A 589 30.59 17.14 -7.18
N LEU A 590 29.68 17.77 -7.92
CA LEU A 590 29.64 17.73 -9.38
C LEU A 590 30.61 18.70 -10.06
N GLY A 591 31.42 19.44 -9.28
CA GLY A 591 32.42 20.37 -9.78
C GLY A 591 31.89 21.74 -10.21
N LEU A 592 30.69 22.12 -9.75
CA LEU A 592 30.08 23.42 -10.02
C LEU A 592 30.47 24.45 -8.94
N ASP A 593 30.62 25.70 -9.35
CA ASP A 593 30.85 26.84 -8.45
C ASP A 593 29.62 27.04 -7.53
N LYS A 594 29.83 26.94 -6.21
CA LYS A 594 28.75 26.91 -5.22
C LYS A 594 27.97 28.22 -5.17
N GLU A 595 28.68 29.34 -5.22
CA GLU A 595 28.16 30.68 -5.11
C GLU A 595 27.36 31.04 -6.37
N LYS A 596 27.90 30.75 -7.55
CA LYS A 596 27.19 30.93 -8.82
C LYS A 596 25.98 30.01 -8.92
N PHE A 597 26.08 28.76 -8.45
CA PHE A 597 24.96 27.83 -8.43
C PHE A 597 23.83 28.32 -7.50
N ALA A 598 24.16 28.77 -6.28
CA ALA A 598 23.18 29.29 -5.35
C ALA A 598 22.46 30.54 -5.88
N ALA A 599 23.20 31.43 -6.55
CA ALA A 599 22.61 32.59 -7.24
C ALA A 599 21.67 32.13 -8.38
N ALA A 600 22.14 31.21 -9.24
CA ALA A 600 21.36 30.70 -10.37
C ALA A 600 20.10 29.93 -9.94
N LEU A 601 20.12 29.24 -8.78
CA LEU A 601 18.99 28.48 -8.23
C LEU A 601 17.76 29.35 -7.96
N SER A 602 17.96 30.64 -7.69
CA SER A 602 16.88 31.61 -7.43
C SER A 602 16.64 32.58 -8.59
N SER A 603 17.28 32.34 -9.73
CA SER A 603 17.26 33.23 -10.88
C SER A 603 15.91 33.27 -11.59
N ARG A 604 15.64 34.40 -12.27
CA ARG A 604 14.45 34.51 -13.14
C ARG A 604 14.59 33.63 -14.37
N GLU A 605 15.81 33.39 -14.79
CA GLU A 605 16.18 32.55 -15.91
C GLU A 605 15.71 31.12 -15.67
N ALA A 606 16.07 30.51 -14.54
CA ALA A 606 15.61 29.17 -14.17
C ALA A 606 14.08 29.09 -14.06
N ALA A 607 13.45 30.10 -13.43
CA ALA A 607 11.99 30.15 -13.34
C ALA A 607 11.29 30.26 -14.71
N SER A 608 11.88 31.00 -15.65
CA SER A 608 11.33 31.19 -16.99
C SER A 608 11.41 29.93 -17.85
N ALA A 609 12.52 29.17 -17.75
CA ALA A 609 12.69 27.89 -18.43
C ALA A 609 11.63 26.87 -18.00
N ILE A 610 11.43 26.73 -16.68
CA ILE A 610 10.39 25.85 -16.12
C ILE A 610 8.99 26.25 -16.61
N ALA A 611 8.71 27.56 -16.64
CA ALA A 611 7.42 28.06 -17.08
C ALA A 611 7.19 27.85 -18.59
N GLU A 612 8.23 27.92 -19.41
CA GLU A 612 8.17 27.60 -20.85
C GLU A 612 7.82 26.14 -21.07
N ASP A 613 8.53 25.22 -20.41
CA ASP A 613 8.25 23.78 -20.50
C ASP A 613 6.87 23.41 -19.97
N SER A 614 6.46 24.01 -18.85
CA SER A 614 5.13 23.81 -18.29
C SER A 614 4.03 24.25 -19.25
N ARG A 615 4.20 25.40 -19.92
CA ARG A 615 3.26 25.87 -20.95
C ARG A 615 3.25 24.98 -22.19
N ALA A 616 4.41 24.52 -22.64
CA ALA A 616 4.50 23.57 -23.75
C ALA A 616 3.76 22.27 -23.41
N GLY A 617 3.94 21.75 -22.19
CA GLY A 617 3.20 20.59 -21.70
C GLY A 617 1.68 20.81 -21.68
N GLN A 618 1.23 22.01 -21.30
CA GLN A 618 -0.19 22.37 -21.35
C GLN A 618 -0.75 22.39 -22.78
N GLN A 619 -0.02 23.01 -23.72
CA GLN A 619 -0.41 23.08 -25.14
C GLN A 619 -0.51 21.69 -25.77
N LEU A 620 0.34 20.76 -25.32
CA LEU A 620 0.34 19.37 -25.73
C LEU A 620 -0.70 18.49 -24.99
N GLY A 621 -1.43 19.06 -24.03
CA GLY A 621 -2.49 18.36 -23.30
C GLY A 621 -1.99 17.25 -22.37
N LEU A 622 -0.83 17.45 -21.74
CA LEU A 622 -0.27 16.48 -20.79
C LEU A 622 -1.24 16.19 -19.63
N THR A 623 -1.53 14.91 -19.41
CA THR A 623 -2.40 14.45 -18.31
C THR A 623 -1.65 13.62 -17.27
N ASN A 624 -0.45 13.15 -17.60
CA ASN A 624 0.41 12.36 -16.72
C ASN A 624 1.89 12.55 -17.08
N ILE A 625 2.77 12.08 -16.19
CA ILE A 625 4.22 12.00 -16.43
C ILE A 625 4.73 10.59 -16.07
N PRO A 626 5.87 10.14 -16.63
CA PRO A 626 6.64 10.79 -17.69
C PRO A 626 5.87 10.83 -19.01
N TRP A 627 5.96 11.97 -19.70
CA TRP A 627 5.34 12.14 -21.01
C TRP A 627 6.42 12.24 -22.08
N VAL A 628 6.43 11.24 -22.96
CA VAL A 628 7.56 10.89 -23.83
C VAL A 628 7.16 11.01 -25.30
N TYR A 629 8.02 11.65 -26.08
CA TYR A 629 7.98 11.67 -27.53
C TYR A 629 9.25 11.03 -28.10
N VAL A 630 9.10 10.26 -29.18
CA VAL A 630 10.22 9.77 -30.00
C VAL A 630 9.97 10.18 -31.44
N ASN A 631 10.90 10.94 -32.03
CA ASN A 631 10.78 11.56 -33.35
C ASN A 631 9.47 12.33 -33.54
N GLY A 632 9.08 13.10 -32.53
CA GLY A 632 7.84 13.89 -32.52
C GLY A 632 6.55 13.07 -32.32
N LYS A 633 6.61 11.74 -32.34
CA LYS A 633 5.46 10.86 -32.08
C LYS A 633 5.35 10.55 -30.59
N ARG A 634 4.13 10.61 -30.05
CA ARG A 634 3.86 10.26 -28.65
C ARG A 634 4.15 8.78 -28.41
N VAL A 635 4.74 8.44 -27.26
CA VAL A 635 4.82 7.05 -26.76
C VAL A 635 3.74 6.85 -25.69
N PRO A 636 2.54 6.32 -26.02
CA PRO A 636 1.41 6.31 -25.07
C PRO A 636 1.70 5.55 -23.78
N ARG A 637 2.47 4.45 -23.88
CA ARG A 637 2.84 3.57 -22.78
C ARG A 637 4.36 3.39 -22.74
N PRO A 638 5.10 4.36 -22.17
CA PRO A 638 6.56 4.36 -22.25
C PRO A 638 7.23 3.35 -21.31
N MET A 639 6.47 2.68 -20.43
CA MET A 639 7.01 1.83 -19.38
C MET A 639 6.26 0.52 -19.22
N ARG A 640 7.02 -0.53 -18.86
CA ARG A 640 6.53 -1.83 -18.41
C ARG A 640 7.51 -2.38 -17.37
N ASP A 641 7.00 -3.11 -16.36
CA ASP A 641 7.82 -3.55 -15.23
C ASP A 641 8.88 -4.59 -15.61
N ASN A 642 8.62 -5.41 -16.64
CA ASN A 642 9.50 -6.50 -17.09
C ASN A 642 9.99 -6.33 -18.54
N ASP A 643 9.84 -5.16 -19.16
CA ASP A 643 10.30 -4.91 -20.52
C ASP A 643 10.73 -3.45 -20.69
N ASN A 644 11.85 -3.23 -21.39
CA ASN A 644 12.32 -1.89 -21.72
C ASN A 644 11.71 -1.45 -23.06
N VAL A 645 10.47 -0.96 -22.99
CA VAL A 645 9.68 -0.55 -24.15
C VAL A 645 10.40 0.53 -24.96
N ILE A 646 11.02 1.51 -24.29
CA ILE A 646 11.71 2.62 -24.97
C ILE A 646 12.92 2.11 -25.77
N LYS A 647 13.64 1.08 -25.29
CA LYS A 647 14.71 0.44 -26.05
C LYS A 647 14.21 -0.10 -27.40
N ARG A 648 13.07 -0.81 -27.42
CA ARG A 648 12.46 -1.35 -28.65
C ARG A 648 12.02 -0.24 -29.60
N ILE A 649 11.40 0.80 -29.07
CA ILE A 649 10.99 1.97 -29.86
C ILE A 649 12.20 2.66 -30.49
N ILE A 650 13.31 2.81 -29.76
CA ILE A 650 14.54 3.38 -30.31
C ILE A 650 15.11 2.51 -31.43
N GLU A 651 15.14 1.19 -31.24
CA GLU A 651 15.60 0.24 -32.26
C GLU A 651 14.77 0.35 -33.54
N GLU A 652 13.45 0.52 -33.40
CA GLU A 652 12.55 0.65 -34.53
C GLU A 652 12.62 2.03 -35.20
N ALA A 653 12.69 3.09 -34.40
CA ALA A 653 12.85 4.47 -34.88
C ALA A 653 14.18 4.69 -35.63
N SER A 654 15.21 3.90 -35.31
CA SER A 654 16.49 3.94 -36.02
C SER A 654 16.39 3.36 -37.43
N LYS A 655 15.39 2.51 -37.72
CA LYS A 655 15.18 1.84 -39.01
C LYS A 655 14.19 2.55 -39.93
N SER A 656 13.19 3.24 -39.37
CA SER A 656 12.05 3.78 -40.13
C SER A 656 12.45 4.88 -41.12
N GLU A 657 11.90 4.82 -42.34
CA GLU A 657 12.13 5.70 -43.50
C GLU A 657 11.52 7.11 -43.41
#